data_AF-A0A6P0YH67-F1
#
_entry.id   AF-A0A6P0YH67-F1
#
_cell.length_a   1.000
_cell.length_b   1.000
_cell.length_c   1.000
_cell.angle_alpha   90.00
_cell.angle_beta   90.00
_cell.angle_gamma   90.00
#
_symmetry.space_group_name_H-M   'P 1'
#
loop_
_entity.id
_entity.type
_entity.pdbx_description
1 polymer ?
#
loop_
_entity_poly.entity_id
_entity_poly.type
_entity_poly.pdbx_seq_one_letter_code
_entity_poly.pdbx_strand_id
1 'polypeptide(L)'
;MRIWDYARSGYEIARQNSIRLIGNEPGLVGYWRFDEGAGNTVFDQTDRGYDGTIYGNAQWVASEAPIGDSAGIPRSSFSLTGRTLVGSLAAKLYYQQEEQATGYDNNRKPMKKNARVMVTTATQDSSGNDPAVATLDLAVSREGRLARLPDAITLPVLEKPQASNDLTEITNLEKDIRNLTDEMDELSNEIAELELDVARIPSVTAEKETLNNQKNQLLQQKVVEEKNYMNYWCKLKLRTTGTYMKTSADNHYIFLSNENNDNTKWKFENWTGGRVRLRSKVRNAYLQSGDKNERCFCLSSIEHSWWTGFYLEQSVREYVRLRTYSSGLYVFKQYSGNRLVNHNDRNHWNAFFTIVKTSESCNNVVSNLQTQYNRKLSDFNVKVAEYNSLLAKQNLLSQKQALKLEKENLLQAKEDQLGVLTGGAQNEIRLPMGLLHIDASGLTVNGSLMKFATAIKTPTLLDGSTGELILYYPDNSGQFMVAYFQALVARTQLQFPNSGLTLFASVAGKNPITATISGGRNDICNLVITNSDRGITETWTNLPRDPQQLANILNGTGERPERVTATIVPATYSVKKRSMQVLASVSNNSSNVTNGEAAIITGREAFGVLTPQEGFTTLKLRVMCCLCRQKCCPKLP
;
A
#
# COMPACT_ATOMS: atom_id res chain seq x y z
N MET A 1 24.34 -43.94 -15.67
CA MET A 1 25.25 -45.10 -15.84
C MET A 1 26.54 -44.87 -15.07
N ARG A 2 27.13 -45.92 -14.49
CA ARG A 2 28.37 -45.85 -13.71
C ARG A 2 29.25 -47.04 -14.07
N ILE A 3 30.54 -46.81 -14.27
CA ILE A 3 31.55 -47.85 -14.49
C ILE A 3 32.55 -47.79 -13.35
N TRP A 4 32.87 -48.95 -12.78
CA TRP A 4 33.81 -49.11 -11.67
C TRP A 4 34.93 -50.05 -12.08
N ASP A 5 36.14 -49.85 -11.55
CA ASP A 5 37.29 -50.74 -11.79
C ASP A 5 37.34 -51.95 -10.85
N TYR A 6 36.35 -52.10 -9.97
CA TYR A 6 36.18 -53.25 -9.09
C TYR A 6 34.74 -53.77 -9.07
N ALA A 7 34.60 -55.02 -8.65
CA ALA A 7 33.30 -55.66 -8.45
C ALA A 7 32.63 -55.14 -7.17
N ARG A 8 31.52 -54.41 -7.32
CA ARG A 8 30.76 -53.84 -6.21
C ARG A 8 29.92 -54.89 -5.48
N SER A 9 29.88 -54.81 -4.15
CA SER A 9 29.02 -55.65 -3.32
C SER A 9 27.53 -55.27 -3.44
N GLY A 10 26.64 -56.20 -3.10
CA GLY A 10 25.19 -55.92 -3.09
C GLY A 10 24.80 -54.79 -2.13
N TYR A 11 25.49 -54.67 -0.99
CA TYR A 11 25.28 -53.59 -0.03
C TYR A 11 25.67 -52.22 -0.61
N GLU A 12 26.82 -52.14 -1.28
CA GLU A 12 27.30 -50.92 -1.93
C GLU A 12 26.35 -50.46 -3.04
N ILE A 13 25.86 -51.39 -3.86
CA ILE A 13 24.88 -51.11 -4.91
C ILE A 13 23.57 -50.61 -4.29
N ALA A 14 23.03 -51.32 -3.29
CA ALA A 14 21.77 -50.96 -2.63
C ALA A 14 21.82 -49.59 -1.95
N ARG A 15 22.96 -49.25 -1.31
CA ARG A 15 23.14 -47.96 -0.65
C ARG A 15 23.27 -46.79 -1.64
N GLN A 16 23.78 -47.05 -2.84
CA GLN A 16 24.13 -45.99 -3.78
C GLN A 16 23.23 -45.90 -5.03
N ASN A 17 22.36 -46.87 -5.30
CA ASN A 17 21.53 -46.89 -6.51
C ASN A 17 20.56 -45.70 -6.60
N SER A 18 20.14 -45.14 -5.46
CA SER A 18 19.16 -44.05 -5.35
C SER A 18 19.78 -42.71 -4.96
N ILE A 19 21.10 -42.57 -5.02
CA ILE A 19 21.79 -41.29 -4.74
C ILE A 19 22.75 -40.93 -5.86
N ARG A 20 22.88 -39.64 -6.17
CA ARG A 20 23.94 -39.10 -7.02
C ARG A 20 25.27 -39.21 -6.29
N LEU A 21 26.28 -39.65 -7.02
CA LEU A 21 27.67 -39.71 -6.56
C LEU A 21 28.37 -38.36 -6.74
N ILE A 22 29.48 -38.18 -6.03
CA ILE A 22 30.34 -36.99 -6.09
C ILE A 22 31.14 -36.94 -7.39
N GLY A 23 31.52 -38.09 -7.94
CA GLY A 23 32.30 -38.22 -9.18
C GLY A 23 33.79 -38.56 -8.97
N ASN A 24 34.26 -38.48 -7.72
CA ASN A 24 35.64 -38.81 -7.32
C ASN A 24 35.73 -40.02 -6.39
N GLU A 25 34.69 -40.86 -6.35
CA GLU A 25 34.70 -42.07 -5.54
C GLU A 25 35.86 -42.99 -5.93
N PRO A 26 36.57 -43.60 -4.96
CA PRO A 26 37.62 -44.56 -5.24
C PRO A 26 37.13 -45.70 -6.14
N GLY A 27 37.83 -45.91 -7.27
CA GLY A 27 37.51 -46.93 -8.25
C GLY A 27 36.38 -46.58 -9.24
N LEU A 28 35.82 -45.38 -9.18
CA LEU A 28 34.87 -44.89 -10.19
C LEU A 28 35.64 -44.50 -11.46
N VAL A 29 35.31 -45.15 -12.58
CA VAL A 29 35.99 -45.00 -13.87
C VAL A 29 35.23 -44.06 -14.80
N GLY A 30 33.91 -44.04 -14.73
CA GLY A 30 33.07 -43.17 -15.54
C GLY A 30 31.68 -43.05 -14.94
N TYR A 31 31.08 -41.87 -15.04
CA TYR A 31 29.80 -41.56 -14.43
C TYR A 31 28.99 -40.59 -15.28
N TRP A 32 28.00 -41.12 -15.99
CA TRP A 32 27.05 -40.33 -16.79
C TRP A 32 25.70 -40.32 -16.12
N ARG A 33 25.14 -39.15 -15.86
CA ARG A 33 23.84 -39.03 -15.16
C ARG A 33 22.64 -39.10 -16.09
N PHE A 34 22.80 -38.76 -17.37
CA PHE A 34 21.69 -38.61 -18.31
C PHE A 34 20.65 -37.61 -17.79
N ASP A 35 21.11 -36.46 -17.27
CA ASP A 35 20.29 -35.36 -16.80
C ASP A 35 20.53 -34.02 -17.53
N GLU A 36 21.19 -34.08 -18.69
CA GLU A 36 21.47 -32.95 -19.59
C GLU A 36 20.20 -32.39 -20.25
N GLY A 37 19.23 -33.27 -20.55
CA GLY A 37 17.88 -32.91 -20.98
C GLY A 37 17.75 -32.43 -22.43
N ALA A 38 18.85 -32.22 -23.15
CA ALA A 38 18.88 -31.90 -24.57
C ALA A 38 20.24 -32.23 -25.21
N GLY A 39 20.28 -32.29 -26.54
CA GLY A 39 21.51 -32.53 -27.30
C GLY A 39 21.90 -34.00 -27.39
N ASN A 40 23.08 -34.25 -27.97
CA ASN A 40 23.62 -35.58 -28.26
C ASN A 40 24.87 -35.93 -27.45
N THR A 41 25.22 -35.13 -26.45
CA THR A 41 26.40 -35.38 -25.60
C THR A 41 25.94 -35.68 -24.18
N VAL A 42 26.53 -36.70 -23.56
CA VAL A 42 26.38 -37.03 -22.13
C VAL A 42 27.71 -36.83 -21.45
N PHE A 43 27.76 -35.96 -20.46
CA PHE A 43 29.03 -35.55 -19.86
C PHE A 43 29.45 -36.50 -18.75
N ASP A 44 30.71 -36.92 -18.76
CA ASP A 44 31.28 -37.70 -17.68
C ASP A 44 31.52 -36.81 -16.46
N GLN A 45 30.96 -37.21 -15.32
CA GLN A 45 31.04 -36.48 -14.08
C GLN A 45 32.27 -36.90 -13.24
N THR A 46 33.17 -37.71 -13.80
CA THR A 46 34.48 -38.01 -13.20
C THR A 46 35.57 -37.07 -13.71
N ASP A 47 36.73 -37.11 -13.05
CA ASP A 47 37.92 -36.34 -13.43
C ASP A 47 38.56 -36.81 -14.75
N ARG A 48 38.03 -37.86 -15.37
CA ARG A 48 38.57 -38.44 -16.61
C ARG A 48 37.98 -37.83 -17.88
N GLY A 49 36.80 -37.21 -17.79
CA GLY A 49 36.17 -36.50 -18.92
C GLY A 49 35.83 -37.40 -20.11
N TYR A 50 35.42 -38.64 -19.86
CA TYR A 50 35.02 -39.57 -20.92
C TYR A 50 33.60 -39.27 -21.44
N ASP A 51 33.39 -38.12 -22.04
CA ASP A 51 32.07 -37.73 -22.54
C ASP A 51 31.56 -38.73 -23.61
N GLY A 52 30.29 -39.09 -23.50
CA GLY A 52 29.62 -39.98 -24.43
C GLY A 52 28.84 -39.21 -25.50
N THR A 53 28.69 -39.82 -26.67
CA THR A 53 27.81 -39.31 -27.75
C THR A 53 26.61 -40.23 -27.92
N ILE A 54 25.42 -39.66 -27.88
CA ILE A 54 24.14 -40.32 -28.16
C ILE A 54 23.99 -40.44 -29.67
N TYR A 55 23.77 -41.66 -30.16
CA TYR A 55 23.49 -41.96 -31.57
C TYR A 55 22.02 -42.37 -31.77
N GLY A 56 21.48 -42.12 -32.98
CA GLY A 56 20.11 -42.49 -33.36
C GLY A 56 19.05 -41.50 -32.86
N ASN A 57 17.81 -41.97 -32.72
CA ASN A 57 16.63 -41.15 -32.38
C ASN A 57 16.27 -41.18 -30.89
N ALA A 58 17.25 -41.35 -29.99
CA ALA A 58 16.99 -41.37 -28.55
C ALA A 58 16.33 -40.05 -28.08
N GLN A 59 15.38 -40.15 -27.15
CA GLN A 59 14.62 -39.01 -26.63
C GLN A 59 14.94 -38.78 -25.16
N TRP A 60 15.07 -37.51 -24.76
CA TRP A 60 15.19 -37.11 -23.36
C TRP A 60 13.82 -37.17 -22.69
N VAL A 61 13.70 -37.95 -21.61
CA VAL A 61 12.47 -38.10 -20.84
C VAL A 61 12.74 -37.79 -19.39
N ALA A 62 11.93 -36.90 -18.81
CA ALA A 62 12.00 -36.56 -17.40
C ALA A 62 11.72 -37.79 -16.53
N SER A 63 12.66 -38.15 -15.65
CA SER A 63 12.49 -39.26 -14.73
C SER A 63 11.79 -38.79 -13.45
N GLU A 64 10.75 -39.54 -13.02
CA GLU A 64 10.10 -39.34 -11.71
C GLU A 64 10.79 -40.11 -10.58
N ALA A 65 11.90 -40.79 -10.85
CA ALA A 65 12.60 -41.58 -9.85
C ALA A 65 13.12 -40.68 -8.70
N PRO A 66 12.87 -41.03 -7.43
CA PRO A 66 13.42 -40.30 -6.30
C PRO A 66 14.93 -40.58 -6.19
N ILE A 67 15.74 -39.70 -6.76
CA ILE A 67 17.21 -39.74 -6.68
C ILE A 67 17.68 -38.67 -5.69
N GLY A 68 18.26 -39.09 -4.57
CA GLY A 68 18.91 -38.21 -3.60
C GLY A 68 20.28 -37.74 -4.07
N ASP A 69 20.93 -36.86 -3.31
CA ASP A 69 22.33 -36.51 -3.49
C ASP A 69 23.17 -37.17 -2.38
N SER A 70 24.41 -37.57 -2.66
CA SER A 70 25.33 -38.10 -1.65
C SER A 70 25.66 -37.05 -0.58
N ALA A 71 25.90 -37.50 0.65
CA ALA A 71 26.49 -36.66 1.70
C ALA A 71 27.94 -36.31 1.32
N GLY A 72 28.15 -35.12 0.77
CA GLY A 72 29.43 -34.61 0.29
C GLY A 72 29.23 -33.35 -0.56
N ILE A 73 30.32 -32.73 -1.00
CA ILE A 73 30.26 -31.62 -1.97
C ILE A 73 30.23 -32.26 -3.36
N PRO A 74 29.07 -32.36 -4.04
CA PRO A 74 29.03 -32.90 -5.39
C PRO A 74 29.88 -32.03 -6.32
N ARG A 75 30.68 -32.67 -7.19
CA ARG A 75 31.36 -31.95 -8.25
C ARG A 75 30.34 -31.63 -9.34
N SER A 76 30.25 -30.36 -9.69
CA SER A 76 29.55 -29.90 -10.90
C SER A 76 30.58 -29.20 -11.75
N SER A 77 30.83 -29.73 -12.95
CA SER A 77 31.64 -29.08 -13.96
C SER A 77 30.74 -28.55 -15.06
N PHE A 78 31.13 -27.44 -15.66
CA PHE A 78 30.52 -26.96 -16.88
C PHE A 78 31.61 -26.38 -17.77
N SER A 79 31.32 -26.34 -19.06
CA SER A 79 32.14 -25.70 -20.08
C SER A 79 31.46 -24.45 -20.62
N LEU A 80 32.26 -23.51 -21.09
CA LEU A 80 31.78 -22.38 -21.86
C LEU A 80 31.87 -22.75 -23.34
N THR A 81 30.72 -22.90 -24.00
CA THR A 81 30.65 -23.35 -25.39
C THR A 81 31.50 -22.44 -26.29
N GLY A 82 32.45 -23.03 -27.02
CA GLY A 82 33.33 -22.31 -27.95
C GLY A 82 34.41 -21.44 -27.30
N ARG A 83 34.64 -21.56 -25.98
CA ARG A 83 35.63 -20.77 -25.24
C ARG A 83 36.60 -21.66 -24.47
N THR A 84 37.85 -21.22 -24.41
CA THR A 84 38.90 -21.79 -23.56
C THR A 84 39.26 -20.80 -22.45
N LEU A 85 39.49 -21.31 -21.24
CA LEU A 85 39.87 -20.51 -20.07
C LEU A 85 41.37 -20.19 -20.15
N VAL A 86 41.74 -18.92 -20.07
CA VAL A 86 43.15 -18.46 -20.04
C VAL A 86 43.54 -17.74 -18.76
N GLY A 87 42.56 -17.18 -18.05
CA GLY A 87 42.76 -16.68 -16.70
C GLY A 87 42.28 -17.67 -15.65
N SER A 88 42.72 -17.49 -14.42
CA SER A 88 42.09 -18.16 -13.27
C SER A 88 40.65 -17.68 -13.11
N LEU A 89 39.89 -18.40 -12.29
CA LEU A 89 38.56 -17.99 -11.87
C LEU A 89 38.66 -16.95 -10.75
N ALA A 90 37.92 -15.86 -10.86
CA ALA A 90 37.60 -14.99 -9.74
C ALA A 90 36.13 -15.15 -9.38
N ALA A 91 35.83 -15.23 -8.09
CA ALA A 91 34.46 -15.39 -7.60
C ALA A 91 34.20 -14.51 -6.38
N LYS A 92 32.98 -13.99 -6.27
CA LYS A 92 32.56 -13.17 -5.14
C LYS A 92 31.11 -13.44 -4.76
N LEU A 93 30.89 -13.74 -3.49
CA LEU A 93 29.57 -13.77 -2.86
C LEU A 93 29.10 -12.34 -2.64
N TYR A 94 27.90 -12.02 -3.11
CA TYR A 94 27.25 -10.74 -2.91
C TYR A 94 25.75 -10.95 -2.62
N TYR A 95 25.04 -9.86 -2.33
CA TYR A 95 23.60 -9.88 -2.06
C TYR A 95 22.89 -8.93 -3.00
N GLN A 96 21.94 -9.45 -3.78
CA GLN A 96 20.95 -8.61 -4.44
C GLN A 96 20.12 -7.88 -3.38
N GLN A 97 19.87 -6.61 -3.65
CA GLN A 97 19.16 -5.71 -2.77
C GLN A 97 17.82 -5.37 -3.40
N GLU A 98 16.76 -5.40 -2.61
CA GLU A 98 15.45 -4.86 -3.02
C GLU A 98 15.11 -3.73 -2.05
N GLU A 99 14.48 -2.68 -2.54
CA GLU A 99 13.99 -1.64 -1.65
C GLU A 99 12.85 -2.16 -0.78
N GLN A 100 12.98 -1.95 0.52
CA GLN A 100 11.96 -2.31 1.49
C GLN A 100 11.72 -1.13 2.44
N ALA A 101 10.45 -0.84 2.70
CA ALA A 101 10.07 0.11 3.76
C ALA A 101 10.54 -0.45 5.10
N THR A 102 11.33 0.33 5.82
CA THR A 102 11.85 -0.03 7.14
C THR A 102 11.59 1.10 8.12
N GLY A 103 11.40 0.77 9.40
CA GLY A 103 11.20 1.78 10.46
C GLY A 103 9.79 2.35 10.54
N TYR A 104 9.59 3.26 11.50
CA TYR A 104 8.32 3.97 11.71
C TYR A 104 8.07 5.08 10.69
N ASP A 105 9.13 5.55 10.03
CA ASP A 105 9.12 6.58 8.99
C ASP A 105 8.72 6.04 7.62
N ASN A 106 8.56 4.72 7.47
CA ASN A 106 8.22 4.04 6.21
C ASN A 106 9.17 4.36 5.04
N ASN A 107 10.36 4.88 5.35
CA ASN A 107 11.37 5.19 4.35
C ASN A 107 11.90 3.87 3.78
N ARG A 108 11.83 3.75 2.45
CA ARG A 108 12.37 2.60 1.73
C ARG A 108 13.89 2.69 1.71
N LYS A 109 14.55 1.60 2.08
CA LYS A 109 16.00 1.46 2.05
C LYS A 109 16.36 0.16 1.32
N PRO A 110 17.48 0.12 0.58
CA PRO A 110 17.98 -1.11 0.00
C PRO A 110 18.24 -2.16 1.09
N MET A 111 17.55 -3.29 0.99
CA MET A 111 17.73 -4.42 1.91
C MET A 111 18.26 -5.63 1.16
N LYS A 112 19.27 -6.28 1.72
CA LYS A 112 19.82 -7.54 1.20
C LYS A 112 18.73 -8.62 1.22
N LYS A 113 18.41 -9.19 0.05
CA LYS A 113 17.37 -10.22 -0.11
C LYS A 113 17.93 -11.57 -0.53
N ASN A 114 18.63 -11.62 -1.66
CA ASN A 114 19.06 -12.87 -2.27
C ASN A 114 20.58 -12.93 -2.33
N ALA A 115 21.16 -13.96 -1.72
CA ALA A 115 22.58 -14.25 -1.88
C ALA A 115 22.86 -14.78 -3.30
N ARG A 116 23.96 -14.33 -3.89
CA ARG A 116 24.40 -14.73 -5.25
C ARG A 116 25.91 -14.79 -5.33
N VAL A 117 26.44 -15.61 -6.22
CA VAL A 117 27.88 -15.70 -6.50
C VAL A 117 28.14 -15.25 -7.93
N MET A 118 28.88 -14.16 -8.06
CA MET A 118 29.45 -13.73 -9.33
C MET A 118 30.73 -14.54 -9.57
N VAL A 119 30.87 -15.14 -10.74
CA VAL A 119 32.07 -15.84 -11.22
C VAL A 119 32.51 -15.21 -12.52
N THR A 120 33.79 -14.90 -12.65
CA THR A 120 34.36 -14.25 -13.84
C THR A 120 35.72 -14.84 -14.19
N THR A 121 36.08 -14.81 -15.47
CA THR A 121 37.35 -15.34 -15.97
C THR A 121 37.67 -14.84 -17.37
N ALA A 122 38.96 -14.76 -17.66
CA ALA A 122 39.46 -14.46 -19.00
C ALA A 122 39.38 -15.71 -19.88
N THR A 123 38.85 -15.53 -21.08
CA THR A 123 38.65 -16.60 -22.06
C THR A 123 39.16 -16.20 -23.44
N GLN A 124 39.37 -17.17 -24.31
CA GLN A 124 39.69 -16.99 -25.73
C GLN A 124 38.98 -18.07 -26.56
N ASP A 125 39.02 -17.99 -27.89
CA ASP A 125 38.52 -19.06 -28.75
C ASP A 125 39.44 -20.30 -28.73
N SER A 126 39.09 -21.37 -29.44
CA SER A 126 39.91 -22.59 -29.51
C SER A 126 41.27 -22.39 -30.20
N SER A 127 41.43 -21.32 -30.97
CA SER A 127 42.65 -21.00 -31.73
C SER A 127 43.60 -20.07 -30.97
N GLY A 128 43.25 -19.64 -29.77
CA GLY A 128 44.05 -18.71 -28.99
C GLY A 128 43.82 -17.23 -29.34
N ASN A 129 42.76 -16.93 -30.09
CA ASN A 129 42.41 -15.58 -30.53
C ASN A 129 41.15 -15.10 -29.81
N ASP A 130 40.75 -13.85 -30.10
CA ASP A 130 39.46 -13.31 -29.67
C ASP A 130 39.26 -13.35 -28.13
N PRO A 131 40.16 -12.68 -27.38
CA PRO A 131 40.11 -12.67 -25.92
C PRO A 131 38.89 -11.90 -25.42
N ALA A 132 38.23 -12.42 -24.38
CA ALA A 132 37.07 -11.80 -23.76
C ALA A 132 36.89 -12.26 -22.32
N VAL A 133 36.29 -11.42 -21.47
CA VAL A 133 35.91 -11.81 -20.11
C VAL A 133 34.54 -12.48 -20.12
N ALA A 134 34.47 -13.71 -19.64
CA ALA A 134 33.23 -14.42 -19.37
C ALA A 134 32.77 -14.14 -17.94
N THR A 135 31.47 -13.90 -17.74
CA THR A 135 30.89 -13.69 -16.41
C THR A 135 29.60 -14.47 -16.23
N LEU A 136 29.42 -15.03 -15.03
CA LEU A 136 28.27 -15.80 -14.59
C LEU A 136 27.79 -15.29 -13.23
N ASP A 137 26.48 -15.22 -13.06
CA ASP A 137 25.77 -14.79 -11.85
C ASP A 137 24.86 -15.90 -11.35
N LEU A 138 25.32 -16.62 -10.33
CA LEU A 138 24.67 -17.82 -9.80
C LEU A 138 23.85 -17.47 -8.56
N ALA A 139 22.55 -17.74 -8.59
CA ALA A 139 21.72 -17.62 -7.39
C ALA A 139 22.13 -18.63 -6.31
N VAL A 140 22.04 -18.24 -5.04
CA VAL A 140 22.28 -19.11 -3.89
C VAL A 140 20.94 -19.36 -3.19
N SER A 141 20.62 -20.63 -2.98
CA SER A 141 19.45 -21.05 -2.20
C SER A 141 19.57 -20.68 -0.72
N ARG A 142 18.45 -20.74 0.00
CA ARG A 142 18.42 -20.59 1.47
C ARG A 142 19.27 -21.63 2.21
N GLU A 143 19.51 -22.77 1.58
CA GLU A 143 20.33 -23.88 2.10
C GLU A 143 21.82 -23.71 1.76
N GLY A 144 22.21 -22.60 1.11
CA GLY A 144 23.59 -22.32 0.73
C GLY A 144 24.06 -23.03 -0.54
N ARG A 145 23.16 -23.71 -1.27
CA ARG A 145 23.48 -24.35 -2.57
C ARG A 145 23.43 -23.34 -3.72
N LEU A 146 24.39 -23.42 -4.63
CA LEU A 146 24.38 -22.67 -5.90
C LEU A 146 23.34 -23.22 -6.87
N ALA A 147 22.83 -22.36 -7.75
CA ALA A 147 22.02 -22.74 -8.90
C ALA A 147 22.73 -23.83 -9.72
N ARG A 148 22.02 -24.92 -10.05
CA ARG A 148 22.57 -25.96 -10.91
C ARG A 148 22.74 -25.43 -12.34
N LEU A 149 23.89 -25.72 -12.92
CA LEU A 149 24.25 -25.32 -14.28
C LEU A 149 24.10 -26.51 -15.24
N PRO A 150 23.72 -26.26 -16.51
CA PRO A 150 23.99 -27.20 -17.58
C PRO A 150 25.50 -27.43 -17.75
N ASP A 151 25.90 -28.61 -18.20
CA ASP A 151 27.30 -28.97 -18.40
C ASP A 151 27.99 -28.19 -19.55
N ALA A 152 27.21 -27.60 -20.46
CA ALA A 152 27.69 -26.69 -21.49
C ALA A 152 26.82 -25.43 -21.54
N ILE A 153 27.47 -24.27 -21.42
CA ILE A 153 26.81 -22.96 -21.36
C ILE A 153 27.27 -22.10 -22.53
N THR A 154 26.33 -21.71 -23.37
CA THR A 154 26.57 -20.68 -24.39
C THR A 154 26.31 -19.31 -23.78
N LEU A 155 27.32 -18.44 -23.81
CA LEU A 155 27.20 -17.08 -23.28
C LEU A 155 26.75 -16.10 -24.37
N PRO A 156 25.71 -15.29 -24.13
CA PRO A 156 25.35 -14.21 -25.04
C PRO A 156 26.47 -13.18 -25.07
N VAL A 157 26.76 -12.68 -26.25
CA VAL A 157 27.81 -11.69 -26.47
C VAL A 157 27.33 -10.32 -26.01
N LEU A 158 28.14 -9.66 -25.17
CA LEU A 158 28.00 -8.26 -24.83
C LEU A 158 29.09 -7.45 -25.51
N GLU A 159 28.68 -6.65 -26.49
CA GLU A 159 29.52 -5.67 -27.16
C GLU A 159 29.40 -4.30 -26.51
N LYS A 160 30.48 -3.53 -26.54
CA LYS A 160 30.41 -2.11 -26.20
C LYS A 160 29.85 -1.35 -27.41
N PRO A 161 28.80 -0.53 -27.24
CA PRO A 161 28.31 0.34 -28.29
C PRO A 161 29.42 1.23 -28.83
N GLN A 162 29.56 1.29 -30.16
CA GLN A 162 30.42 2.27 -30.79
C GLN A 162 29.74 3.64 -30.72
N ALA A 163 30.54 4.69 -30.51
CA ALA A 163 30.01 6.04 -30.53
C ALA A 163 29.39 6.32 -31.91
N SER A 164 28.16 6.83 -31.89
CA SER A 164 27.44 7.29 -33.08
C SER A 164 28.13 8.53 -33.65
N ASN A 165 28.16 8.63 -34.97
CA ASN A 165 28.60 9.85 -35.66
C ASN A 165 27.48 10.91 -35.76
N ASP A 166 26.25 10.58 -35.32
CA ASP A 166 25.12 11.50 -35.32
C ASP A 166 25.16 12.45 -34.12
N LEU A 167 25.94 13.53 -34.28
CA LEU A 167 26.06 14.61 -33.30
C LEU A 167 24.74 15.38 -33.08
N THR A 168 23.80 15.32 -34.03
CA THR A 168 22.52 16.02 -33.91
C THR A 168 21.60 15.29 -32.95
N GLU A 169 21.52 13.96 -33.05
CA GLU A 169 20.77 13.12 -32.11
C GLU A 169 21.31 13.27 -30.67
N ILE A 170 22.63 13.24 -30.50
CA ILE A 170 23.30 13.44 -29.21
C ILE A 170 22.92 14.81 -28.61
N THR A 171 23.04 15.89 -29.39
CA THR A 171 22.73 17.25 -28.93
C THR A 171 21.24 17.40 -28.53
N ASN A 172 20.33 16.79 -29.29
CA ASN A 172 18.90 16.80 -28.98
C ASN A 172 18.61 16.04 -27.68
N LEU A 173 19.23 14.87 -27.47
CA LEU A 173 19.08 14.10 -26.23
C LEU A 173 19.63 14.84 -25.01
N GLU A 174 20.79 15.50 -25.14
CA GLU A 174 21.33 16.34 -24.06
C GLU A 174 20.36 17.47 -23.69
N LYS A 175 19.72 18.10 -24.69
CA LYS A 175 18.70 19.12 -24.46
C LYS A 175 17.46 18.55 -23.77
N ASP A 176 16.96 17.40 -24.22
CA ASP A 176 15.83 16.70 -23.61
C ASP A 176 16.11 16.36 -22.14
N ILE A 177 17.30 15.84 -21.84
CA ILE A 177 17.73 15.49 -20.48
C ILE A 177 17.73 16.72 -19.57
N ARG A 178 18.28 17.85 -20.05
CA ARG A 178 18.26 19.12 -19.30
C ARG A 178 16.85 19.60 -19.01
N ASN A 179 15.99 19.64 -20.04
CA ASN A 179 14.59 20.05 -19.87
C ASN A 179 13.86 19.14 -18.87
N LEU A 180 14.04 17.81 -18.97
CA LEU A 180 13.42 16.87 -18.04
C LEU A 180 13.92 17.05 -16.61
N THR A 181 15.20 17.40 -16.44
CA THR A 181 15.80 17.67 -15.13
C THR A 181 15.17 18.92 -14.51
N ASP A 182 15.06 20.01 -15.29
CA ASP A 182 14.45 21.26 -14.86
C ASP A 182 12.97 21.07 -14.47
N GLU A 183 12.21 20.32 -15.29
CA GLU A 183 10.81 19.97 -15.00
C GLU A 183 10.66 19.12 -13.72
N MET A 184 11.62 18.24 -13.44
CA MET A 184 11.63 17.42 -12.22
C MET A 184 11.94 18.26 -10.98
N ASP A 185 12.81 19.25 -11.09
CA ASP A 185 13.11 20.18 -9.99
C ASP A 185 11.90 21.05 -9.67
N GLU A 186 11.19 21.56 -10.69
CA GLU A 186 9.94 22.29 -10.50
C GLU A 186 8.87 21.42 -9.81
N LEU A 187 8.64 20.20 -10.31
CA LEU A 187 7.72 19.25 -9.68
C LEU A 187 8.10 18.93 -8.22
N SER A 188 9.40 18.87 -7.92
CA SER A 188 9.88 18.61 -6.55
C SER A 188 9.50 19.73 -5.60
N ASN A 189 9.59 20.99 -6.05
CA ASN A 189 9.18 22.14 -5.26
C ASN A 189 7.66 22.15 -5.02
N GLU A 190 6.86 21.89 -6.05
CA GLU A 190 5.40 21.80 -5.92
C GLU A 190 4.94 20.67 -4.98
N ILE A 191 5.61 19.51 -5.03
CA ILE A 191 5.36 18.39 -4.12
C ILE A 191 5.64 18.81 -2.68
N ALA A 192 6.77 19.48 -2.42
CA ALA A 192 7.13 19.92 -1.08
C ALA A 192 6.09 20.90 -0.49
N GLU A 193 5.57 21.82 -1.30
CA GLU A 193 4.49 22.72 -0.86
C GLU A 193 3.20 21.96 -0.52
N LEU A 194 2.80 21.00 -1.36
CA LEU A 194 1.61 20.18 -1.13
C LEU A 194 1.76 19.27 0.11
N GLU A 195 2.94 18.75 0.38
CA GLU A 195 3.22 17.94 1.57
C GLU A 195 3.01 18.74 2.87
N LEU A 196 3.43 20.01 2.88
CA LEU A 196 3.18 20.91 4.01
C LEU A 196 1.69 21.16 4.24
N ASP A 197 0.91 21.32 3.17
CA ASP A 197 -0.54 21.48 3.27
C ASP A 197 -1.23 20.21 3.79
N VAL A 198 -0.88 19.04 3.24
CA VAL A 198 -1.46 17.74 3.62
C VAL A 198 -1.13 17.39 5.09
N ALA A 199 0.02 17.83 5.60
CA ALA A 199 0.40 17.65 7.00
C ALA A 199 -0.56 18.34 7.99
N ARG A 200 -1.39 19.31 7.54
CA ARG A 200 -2.40 19.99 8.37
C ARG A 200 -3.71 19.21 8.52
N ILE A 201 -3.94 18.15 7.73
CA ILE A 201 -5.20 17.40 7.76
C ILE A 201 -5.57 16.90 9.18
N PRO A 202 -4.64 16.33 9.98
CA PRO A 202 -4.98 15.83 11.31
C PRO A 202 -5.45 16.93 12.27
N SER A 203 -4.78 18.10 12.28
CA SER A 203 -5.16 19.20 13.17
C SER A 203 -6.52 19.80 12.77
N VAL A 204 -6.75 20.02 11.47
CA VAL A 204 -8.04 20.52 10.96
C VAL A 204 -9.16 19.53 11.23
N THR A 205 -8.89 18.21 11.16
CA THR A 205 -9.87 17.18 11.50
C THR A 205 -10.29 17.24 12.97
N ALA A 206 -9.32 17.39 13.89
CA ALA A 206 -9.59 17.51 15.31
C ALA A 206 -10.38 18.79 15.65
N GLU A 207 -10.04 19.92 15.02
CA GLU A 207 -10.78 21.19 15.17
C GLU A 207 -12.22 21.06 14.66
N LYS A 208 -12.42 20.44 13.50
CA LYS A 208 -13.74 20.17 12.90
C LYS A 208 -14.61 19.33 13.85
N GLU A 209 -14.06 18.27 14.42
CA GLU A 209 -14.78 17.41 15.38
C GLU A 209 -15.14 18.15 16.66
N THR A 210 -14.20 18.95 17.19
CA THR A 210 -14.42 19.80 18.36
C THR A 210 -15.57 20.77 18.13
N LEU A 211 -15.57 21.47 16.99
CA LEU A 211 -16.65 22.40 16.62
C LEU A 211 -17.98 21.68 16.39
N ASN A 212 -17.97 20.48 15.80
CA ASN A 212 -19.18 19.68 15.63
C ASN A 212 -19.81 19.33 16.99
N ASN A 213 -18.99 18.89 17.95
CA ASN A 213 -19.43 18.57 19.30
C ASN A 213 -19.99 19.80 20.03
N GLN A 214 -19.29 20.93 19.98
CA GLN A 214 -19.75 22.20 20.58
C GLN A 214 -21.07 22.68 19.98
N LYS A 215 -21.17 22.67 18.64
CA LYS A 215 -22.40 23.02 17.91
C LYS A 215 -23.56 22.11 18.33
N ASN A 216 -23.34 20.80 18.38
CA ASN A 216 -24.38 19.83 18.75
C ASN A 216 -24.82 20.00 20.21
N GLN A 217 -23.89 20.29 21.12
CA GLN A 217 -24.20 20.59 22.51
C GLN A 217 -25.10 21.84 22.64
N LEU A 218 -24.76 22.93 21.95
CA LEU A 218 -25.58 24.15 21.92
C LEU A 218 -26.96 23.90 21.31
N LEU A 219 -27.05 23.07 20.27
CA LEU A 219 -28.33 22.70 19.67
C LEU A 219 -29.21 21.93 20.66
N GLN A 220 -28.64 20.97 21.40
CA GLN A 220 -29.37 20.23 22.42
C GLN A 220 -29.86 21.15 23.54
N GLN A 221 -29.00 22.04 24.05
CA GLN A 221 -29.38 23.05 25.05
C GLN A 221 -30.51 23.95 24.53
N LYS A 222 -30.39 24.42 23.29
CA LYS A 222 -31.42 25.26 22.66
C LYS A 222 -32.77 24.52 22.58
N VAL A 223 -32.80 23.26 22.13
CA VAL A 223 -34.04 22.47 22.03
C VAL A 223 -34.69 22.24 23.40
N VAL A 224 -33.88 22.09 24.47
CA VAL A 224 -34.38 22.00 25.84
C VAL A 224 -34.99 23.34 26.28
N GLU A 225 -34.29 24.46 26.07
CA GLU A 225 -34.76 25.78 26.47
C GLU A 225 -35.94 26.31 25.63
N GLU A 226 -36.08 25.89 24.37
CA GLU A 226 -37.25 26.15 23.55
C GLU A 226 -38.51 25.47 24.10
N LYS A 227 -38.35 24.32 24.77
CA LYS A 227 -39.44 23.61 25.45
C LYS A 227 -39.72 24.16 26.85
N ASN A 228 -38.81 24.97 27.40
CA ASN A 228 -38.94 25.54 28.74
C ASN A 228 -39.93 26.71 28.74
N TYR A 229 -41.08 26.52 29.39
CA TYR A 229 -42.14 27.54 29.49
C TYR A 229 -41.66 28.82 30.20
N MET A 230 -40.60 28.75 31.01
CA MET A 230 -40.03 29.90 31.73
C MET A 230 -39.34 30.93 30.81
N ASN A 231 -39.06 30.56 29.56
CA ASN A 231 -38.43 31.45 28.58
C ASN A 231 -39.43 32.25 27.74
N TYR A 232 -40.73 31.96 27.87
CA TYR A 232 -41.78 32.53 27.06
C TYR A 232 -42.85 33.20 27.91
N TRP A 233 -43.50 34.18 27.33
CA TRP A 233 -44.76 34.66 27.88
C TRP A 233 -45.78 33.51 27.87
N CYS A 234 -46.56 33.41 28.94
CA CYS A 234 -47.58 32.39 29.08
C CYS A 234 -48.96 33.03 29.22
N LYS A 235 -49.98 32.35 28.70
CA LYS A 235 -51.39 32.66 28.99
C LYS A 235 -51.97 31.58 29.90
N LEU A 236 -52.89 31.97 30.77
CA LEU A 236 -53.68 31.03 31.55
C LEU A 236 -55.01 30.76 30.83
N LYS A 237 -55.28 29.48 30.58
CA LYS A 237 -56.49 28.99 29.91
C LYS A 237 -57.33 28.22 30.91
N LEU A 238 -58.60 28.59 31.10
CA LEU A 238 -59.50 27.84 31.96
C LEU A 238 -59.69 26.41 31.44
N ARG A 239 -59.61 25.42 32.32
CA ARG A 239 -59.83 24.02 31.93
C ARG A 239 -61.28 23.71 31.61
N THR A 240 -62.21 24.30 32.35
CA THR A 240 -63.65 24.03 32.24
C THR A 240 -64.25 24.59 30.96
N THR A 241 -63.86 25.79 30.56
CA THR A 241 -64.43 26.51 29.41
C THR A 241 -63.48 26.61 28.22
N GLY A 242 -62.19 26.33 28.39
CA GLY A 242 -61.16 26.54 27.37
C GLY A 242 -60.89 28.02 27.06
N THR A 243 -61.47 28.97 27.79
CA THR A 243 -61.28 30.41 27.55
C THR A 243 -59.97 30.91 28.17
N TYR A 244 -59.27 31.78 27.46
CA TYR A 244 -58.10 32.49 27.99
C TYR A 244 -58.52 33.67 28.85
N MET A 245 -57.70 34.03 29.83
CA MET A 245 -57.84 35.32 30.52
C MET A 245 -57.68 36.46 29.51
N LYS A 246 -58.51 37.49 29.63
CA LYS A 246 -58.49 38.68 28.77
C LYS A 246 -58.34 39.94 29.63
N THR A 247 -57.68 40.98 29.12
CA THR A 247 -57.66 42.29 29.78
C THR A 247 -58.92 43.09 29.54
N SER A 248 -59.35 43.85 30.54
CA SER A 248 -60.38 44.88 30.42
C SER A 248 -59.91 46.02 29.50
N ALA A 249 -60.86 46.77 28.95
CA ALA A 249 -60.58 47.86 28.00
C ALA A 249 -59.66 48.95 28.57
N ASP A 250 -59.68 49.15 29.88
CA ASP A 250 -58.83 50.07 30.63
C ASP A 250 -57.49 49.43 31.08
N ASN A 251 -57.22 48.16 30.74
CA ASN A 251 -56.05 47.36 31.15
C ASN A 251 -55.83 47.22 32.68
N HIS A 252 -56.81 47.62 33.51
CA HIS A 252 -56.67 47.57 34.97
C HIS A 252 -57.01 46.20 35.57
N TYR A 253 -57.82 45.41 34.87
CA TYR A 253 -58.30 44.10 35.33
C TYR A 253 -58.15 43.04 34.22
N ILE A 254 -58.02 41.79 34.60
CA ILE A 254 -58.21 40.62 33.75
C ILE A 254 -59.52 39.94 34.11
N PHE A 255 -60.23 39.36 33.16
CA PHE A 255 -61.47 38.65 33.42
C PHE A 255 -61.47 37.22 32.88
N LEU A 256 -62.20 36.36 33.59
CA LEU A 256 -62.20 34.90 33.43
C LEU A 256 -63.36 34.38 32.55
N SER A 257 -63.97 35.23 31.72
CA SER A 257 -65.08 34.82 30.85
C SER A 257 -65.07 35.62 29.54
N ASN A 258 -65.98 35.34 28.61
CA ASN A 258 -66.16 36.20 27.43
C ASN A 258 -66.88 37.53 27.77
N GLU A 259 -67.37 37.65 29.00
CA GLU A 259 -68.11 38.81 29.48
C GLU A 259 -67.26 39.61 30.48
N ASN A 260 -67.23 40.92 30.30
CA ASN A 260 -66.47 41.84 31.13
C ASN A 260 -67.22 42.15 32.46
N ASN A 261 -67.59 41.12 33.22
CA ASN A 261 -68.37 41.24 34.46
C ASN A 261 -67.45 41.36 35.69
N ASP A 262 -67.79 42.26 36.61
CA ASP A 262 -67.08 42.53 37.86
C ASP A 262 -66.82 41.27 38.71
N ASN A 263 -67.74 40.30 38.74
CA ASN A 263 -67.56 39.04 39.47
C ASN A 263 -66.45 38.14 38.91
N THR A 264 -66.05 38.37 37.65
CA THR A 264 -65.01 37.60 36.97
C THR A 264 -63.71 38.39 36.82
N LYS A 265 -63.67 39.66 37.29
CA LYS A 265 -62.50 40.53 37.22
C LYS A 265 -61.51 40.24 38.36
N TRP A 266 -60.26 40.12 37.97
CA TRP A 266 -59.08 39.99 38.81
C TRP A 266 -58.08 41.06 38.42
N LYS A 267 -57.19 41.45 39.31
CA LYS A 267 -56.06 42.33 38.97
C LYS A 267 -54.77 41.70 39.45
N PHE A 268 -53.71 41.91 38.68
CA PHE A 268 -52.36 41.65 39.14
C PHE A 268 -52.00 42.69 40.21
N GLU A 269 -51.54 42.22 41.35
CA GLU A 269 -51.10 43.05 42.48
C GLU A 269 -49.66 42.65 42.82
N ASN A 270 -48.78 43.65 42.93
CA ASN A 270 -47.39 43.43 43.31
C ASN A 270 -47.30 42.83 44.73
N TRP A 271 -46.40 41.86 44.87
CA TRP A 271 -46.00 41.23 46.12
C TRP A 271 -44.52 41.55 46.37
N THR A 272 -44.08 41.45 47.63
CA THR A 272 -42.67 41.46 48.03
C THR A 272 -41.76 40.60 47.12
N GLY A 273 -40.52 41.08 46.92
CA GLY A 273 -39.52 40.39 46.10
C GLY A 273 -39.81 40.38 44.60
N GLY A 274 -40.62 41.32 44.10
CA GLY A 274 -40.94 41.43 42.67
C GLY A 274 -41.86 40.32 42.15
N ARG A 275 -42.63 39.67 43.04
CA ARG A 275 -43.60 38.64 42.69
C ARG A 275 -44.96 39.29 42.42
N VAL A 276 -45.86 38.59 41.74
CA VAL A 276 -47.21 39.09 41.47
C VAL A 276 -48.27 38.08 41.89
N ARG A 277 -49.33 38.56 42.55
CA ARG A 277 -50.54 37.78 42.89
C ARG A 277 -51.75 38.30 42.15
N LEU A 278 -52.75 37.44 41.98
CA LEU A 278 -54.04 37.83 41.39
C LEU A 278 -55.07 38.09 42.49
N ARG A 279 -55.66 39.29 42.54
CA ARG A 279 -56.72 39.66 43.49
C ARG A 279 -58.05 39.84 42.78
N SER A 280 -59.11 39.21 43.30
CA SER A 280 -60.48 39.41 42.83
C SER A 280 -60.97 40.82 43.12
N LYS A 281 -61.59 41.47 42.12
CA LYS A 281 -62.16 42.83 42.25
C LYS A 281 -63.25 42.91 43.32
N VAL A 282 -64.14 41.91 43.36
CA VAL A 282 -65.36 41.95 44.18
C VAL A 282 -65.19 41.22 45.51
N ARG A 283 -64.39 40.16 45.55
CA ARG A 283 -64.31 39.27 46.73
C ARG A 283 -63.21 39.63 47.72
N ASN A 284 -62.39 40.63 47.41
CA ASN A 284 -61.18 40.97 48.17
C ASN A 284 -60.30 39.74 48.49
N ALA A 285 -60.26 38.78 47.57
CA ALA A 285 -59.63 37.48 47.76
C ALA A 285 -58.49 37.30 46.76
N TYR A 286 -57.40 36.65 47.17
CA TYR A 286 -56.23 36.41 46.34
C TYR A 286 -56.22 34.97 45.81
N LEU A 287 -55.81 34.77 44.56
CA LEU A 287 -55.57 33.44 44.00
C LEU A 287 -54.41 32.79 44.78
N GLN A 288 -54.68 31.76 45.59
CA GLN A 288 -53.73 31.15 46.52
C GLN A 288 -53.72 29.61 46.35
N SER A 289 -52.57 28.98 46.58
CA SER A 289 -52.45 27.53 46.83
C SER A 289 -53.00 27.20 48.22
N GLY A 290 -53.77 26.12 48.41
CA GLY A 290 -54.48 25.82 49.69
C GLY A 290 -53.54 25.59 50.90
N ASP A 291 -54.00 25.68 52.17
CA ASP A 291 -55.28 25.19 52.71
C ASP A 291 -56.14 26.15 53.60
N LYS A 292 -57.45 25.86 53.51
CA LYS A 292 -58.65 25.97 54.37
C LYS A 292 -59.32 27.26 54.84
N ASN A 293 -58.66 28.37 55.15
CA ASN A 293 -59.40 29.53 55.70
C ASN A 293 -59.71 30.66 54.71
N GLU A 294 -59.20 30.59 53.48
CA GLU A 294 -59.44 31.63 52.50
C GLU A 294 -59.88 31.04 51.15
N ARG A 295 -61.09 31.43 50.73
CA ARG A 295 -61.71 31.06 49.46
C ARG A 295 -60.87 31.61 48.31
N CYS A 296 -60.06 30.78 47.64
CA CYS A 296 -59.65 31.04 46.26
C CYS A 296 -59.03 29.83 45.55
N PHE A 297 -59.22 29.84 44.24
CA PHE A 297 -58.91 28.80 43.26
C PHE A 297 -57.39 28.60 43.09
N CYS A 298 -56.95 27.35 42.94
CA CYS A 298 -55.55 26.97 43.14
C CYS A 298 -54.67 26.98 41.87
N LEU A 299 -53.41 27.39 42.08
CA LEU A 299 -52.17 26.81 41.53
C LEU A 299 -51.25 26.59 42.76
N SER A 300 -51.04 25.32 43.14
CA SER A 300 -50.24 24.74 44.25
C SER A 300 -48.81 25.34 44.46
N SER A 301 -48.14 25.34 45.64
CA SER A 301 -48.35 24.76 47.01
C SER A 301 -47.90 25.69 48.16
N ILE A 302 -48.47 25.55 49.37
CA ILE A 302 -48.03 26.15 50.65
C ILE A 302 -47.25 25.12 51.50
N GLU A 303 -46.26 25.64 52.24
CA GLU A 303 -45.54 25.12 53.43
C GLU A 303 -45.07 23.65 53.44
N HIS A 304 -43.76 23.51 53.19
CA HIS A 304 -42.92 22.33 53.42
C HIS A 304 -43.26 21.03 52.67
N SER A 305 -43.50 21.10 51.36
CA SER A 305 -43.14 19.96 50.51
C SER A 305 -42.39 20.45 49.27
N TRP A 306 -41.26 19.79 48.99
CA TRP A 306 -40.28 20.08 47.94
C TRP A 306 -40.82 19.95 46.49
N TRP A 307 -42.13 20.16 46.25
CA TRP A 307 -42.86 19.54 45.13
C TRP A 307 -43.74 20.46 44.26
N THR A 308 -43.78 21.79 44.44
CA THR A 308 -44.13 22.68 43.31
C THR A 308 -43.19 23.86 43.18
N GLY A 309 -42.50 23.89 42.04
CA GLY A 309 -41.27 24.64 41.90
C GLY A 309 -41.38 26.04 41.31
N PHE A 310 -42.56 26.67 41.13
CA PHE A 310 -42.66 27.96 40.41
C PHE A 310 -43.69 29.00 40.94
N TYR A 311 -43.46 30.29 40.65
CA TYR A 311 -44.26 31.47 40.97
C TYR A 311 -44.42 32.42 39.75
N LEU A 312 -45.31 33.41 39.85
CA LEU A 312 -45.46 34.49 38.85
C LEU A 312 -44.62 35.70 39.26
N GLU A 313 -43.72 36.14 38.38
CA GLU A 313 -42.81 37.26 38.67
C GLU A 313 -43.23 38.57 38.00
N GLN A 314 -43.76 38.53 36.79
CA GLN A 314 -44.16 39.74 36.07
C GLN A 314 -45.37 39.44 35.19
N SER A 315 -46.24 40.45 35.03
CA SER A 315 -47.43 40.37 34.18
C SER A 315 -47.55 41.64 33.35
N VAL A 316 -47.83 41.47 32.06
CA VAL A 316 -48.20 42.57 31.16
C VAL A 316 -49.49 42.18 30.47
N ARG A 317 -50.56 42.93 30.74
CA ARG A 317 -51.91 42.64 30.24
C ARG A 317 -52.36 41.22 30.65
N GLU A 318 -52.64 40.35 29.68
CA GLU A 318 -53.08 38.96 29.85
C GLU A 318 -51.92 37.94 29.88
N TYR A 319 -50.68 38.40 29.72
CA TYR A 319 -49.48 37.57 29.68
C TYR A 319 -48.78 37.53 31.03
N VAL A 320 -48.29 36.35 31.40
CA VAL A 320 -47.56 36.13 32.66
C VAL A 320 -46.20 35.48 32.42
N ARG A 321 -45.22 35.86 33.25
CA ARG A 321 -43.91 35.19 33.33
C ARG A 321 -43.88 34.24 34.53
N LEU A 322 -43.49 33.00 34.27
CA LEU A 322 -43.27 31.96 35.28
C LEU A 322 -41.81 31.99 35.76
N ARG A 323 -41.55 31.68 37.03
CA ARG A 323 -40.20 31.55 37.63
C ARG A 323 -40.13 30.46 38.66
N THR A 324 -38.96 29.85 38.87
CA THR A 324 -38.78 28.82 39.90
C THR A 324 -38.23 29.35 41.23
N TYR A 325 -38.55 28.67 42.34
CA TYR A 325 -38.02 29.02 43.67
C TYR A 325 -36.57 28.55 43.90
N SER A 326 -36.11 27.54 43.16
CA SER A 326 -34.73 27.04 43.17
C SER A 326 -34.12 27.07 41.76
N SER A 327 -32.80 27.18 41.67
CA SER A 327 -31.99 27.30 40.43
C SER A 327 -31.93 26.05 39.55
N GLY A 328 -32.91 25.14 39.64
CA GLY A 328 -32.97 23.91 38.85
C GLY A 328 -34.41 23.41 38.66
N LEU A 329 -34.74 23.00 37.43
CA LEU A 329 -36.05 22.49 37.02
C LEU A 329 -36.06 20.95 37.14
N TYR A 330 -36.99 20.40 37.92
CA TYR A 330 -37.34 18.98 37.83
C TYR A 330 -38.46 18.80 36.81
N VAL A 331 -38.19 18.06 35.74
CA VAL A 331 -39.18 17.59 34.76
C VAL A 331 -39.42 16.10 35.02
N PHE A 332 -40.59 15.73 35.54
CA PHE A 332 -41.00 14.33 35.59
C PHE A 332 -41.34 13.83 34.18
N LYS A 333 -40.75 12.70 33.78
CA LYS A 333 -41.02 12.05 32.49
C LYS A 333 -41.89 10.81 32.74
N GLN A 334 -43.14 10.79 32.27
CA GLN A 334 -43.81 9.52 31.95
C GLN A 334 -44.89 9.65 30.85
N TYR A 335 -45.06 8.53 30.16
CA TYR A 335 -45.85 8.19 28.98
C TYR A 335 -47.03 9.13 28.61
N SER A 336 -47.05 9.56 27.34
CA SER A 336 -48.13 10.26 26.62
C SER A 336 -48.30 11.77 26.89
N GLY A 337 -47.43 12.57 26.26
CA GLY A 337 -47.66 14.00 25.99
C GLY A 337 -47.33 14.94 27.14
N ASN A 338 -46.96 16.19 26.79
CA ASN A 338 -46.52 17.24 27.72
C ASN A 338 -47.60 17.54 28.78
N ARG A 339 -47.49 16.89 29.94
CA ARG A 339 -48.37 17.09 31.09
C ARG A 339 -47.53 17.50 32.30
N LEU A 340 -47.67 18.76 32.73
CA LEU A 340 -47.33 19.15 34.10
C LEU A 340 -48.47 18.66 35.00
N VAL A 341 -48.30 17.51 35.66
CA VAL A 341 -49.28 16.98 36.61
C VAL A 341 -48.60 16.67 37.94
N ASN A 342 -49.26 17.15 38.98
CA ASN A 342 -49.02 16.98 40.41
C ASN A 342 -49.09 15.49 40.81
N HIS A 343 -48.17 15.02 41.67
CA HIS A 343 -48.26 13.71 42.35
C HIS A 343 -48.91 13.99 43.72
N ASN A 344 -50.06 13.44 44.09
CA ASN A 344 -50.22 12.01 44.35
C ASN A 344 -51.71 11.62 44.41
N ASP A 345 -52.01 10.46 43.83
CA ASP A 345 -53.11 9.53 44.09
C ASP A 345 -54.52 10.02 44.51
N ARG A 346 -55.47 9.60 43.66
CA ARG A 346 -56.92 9.40 43.89
C ARG A 346 -57.93 10.55 43.76
N ASN A 347 -57.57 11.79 43.44
CA ASN A 347 -58.60 12.84 43.16
C ASN A 347 -58.12 13.96 42.20
N HIS A 348 -58.21 13.75 40.88
CA HIS A 348 -57.67 14.64 39.83
C HIS A 348 -58.47 15.95 39.51
N TRP A 349 -59.32 16.48 40.41
CA TRP A 349 -60.39 17.39 39.97
C TRP A 349 -60.18 18.92 40.08
N ASN A 350 -59.03 19.48 40.48
CA ASN A 350 -59.01 20.91 40.87
C ASN A 350 -57.91 21.82 40.29
N ALA A 351 -57.27 21.55 39.15
CA ALA A 351 -56.49 22.59 38.46
C ALA A 351 -57.43 23.50 37.64
N PHE A 352 -57.67 24.75 38.05
CA PHE A 352 -58.59 25.65 37.33
C PHE A 352 -58.06 26.10 35.97
N PHE A 353 -56.72 26.15 35.80
CA PHE A 353 -56.06 26.67 34.60
C PHE A 353 -55.06 25.66 33.99
N THR A 354 -54.91 25.75 32.67
CA THR A 354 -53.79 25.20 31.91
C THR A 354 -52.91 26.35 31.46
N ILE A 355 -51.60 26.21 31.65
CA ILE A 355 -50.61 27.16 31.17
C ILE A 355 -50.35 26.88 29.70
N VAL A 356 -50.48 27.90 28.86
CA VAL A 356 -50.18 27.83 27.43
C VAL A 356 -49.02 28.76 27.14
N LYS A 357 -47.91 28.17 26.65
CA LYS A 357 -46.73 28.87 26.16
C LYS A 357 -47.11 29.65 24.88
N THR A 358 -46.71 30.90 24.78
CA THR A 358 -46.85 31.67 23.53
C THR A 358 -45.61 31.48 22.65
N SER A 359 -45.61 32.10 21.46
CA SER A 359 -44.43 32.21 20.60
C SER A 359 -43.49 33.34 21.00
N GLU A 360 -43.88 34.22 21.92
CA GLU A 360 -43.11 35.41 22.31
C GLU A 360 -42.22 35.11 23.52
N SER A 361 -40.91 35.26 23.36
CA SER A 361 -39.95 35.10 24.45
C SER A 361 -40.07 36.23 25.48
N CYS A 362 -39.97 35.90 26.76
CA CYS A 362 -39.94 36.89 27.84
C CYS A 362 -38.52 37.17 28.37
N ASN A 363 -37.50 36.54 27.76
CA ASN A 363 -36.08 36.74 28.03
C ASN A 363 -35.24 36.41 26.78
N ASN A 364 -33.91 36.57 26.88
CA ASN A 364 -32.99 36.39 25.75
C ASN A 364 -32.28 35.02 25.73
N VAL A 365 -32.65 34.04 26.56
CA VAL A 365 -31.91 32.77 26.69
C VAL A 365 -31.90 32.01 25.36
N VAL A 366 -33.07 31.81 24.75
CA VAL A 366 -33.22 31.07 23.50
C VAL A 366 -32.57 31.80 22.32
N SER A 367 -32.71 33.14 22.24
CA SER A 367 -32.10 33.94 21.17
C SER A 367 -30.56 34.00 21.30
N ASN A 368 -30.03 34.06 22.52
CA ASN A 368 -28.59 33.98 22.77
C ASN A 368 -28.02 32.60 22.37
N LEU A 369 -28.68 31.50 22.75
CA LEU A 369 -28.29 30.14 22.33
C LEU A 369 -28.35 29.97 20.82
N GLN A 370 -29.39 30.49 20.16
CA GLN A 370 -29.50 30.49 18.69
C GLN A 370 -28.32 31.23 18.04
N THR A 371 -27.94 32.39 18.58
CA THR A 371 -26.82 33.18 18.07
C THR A 371 -25.50 32.43 18.25
N GLN A 372 -25.27 31.81 19.41
CA GLN A 372 -24.08 31.00 19.67
C GLN A 372 -24.00 29.77 18.77
N TYR A 373 -25.12 29.06 18.60
CA TYR A 373 -25.21 27.92 17.68
C TYR A 373 -24.89 28.34 16.23
N ASN A 374 -25.45 29.45 15.74
CA ASN A 374 -25.21 29.93 14.39
C ASN A 374 -23.73 30.30 14.16
N ARG A 375 -23.09 30.93 15.15
CA ARG A 375 -21.64 31.21 15.10
C ARG A 375 -20.83 29.92 14.99
N LYS A 376 -21.10 28.94 15.87
CA LYS A 376 -20.39 27.64 15.83
C LYS A 376 -20.68 26.82 14.57
N LEU A 377 -21.88 26.92 14.02
CA LEU A 377 -22.21 26.32 12.73
C LEU A 377 -21.41 26.97 11.59
N SER A 378 -21.27 28.30 11.61
CA SER A 378 -20.43 29.03 10.64
C SER A 378 -18.97 28.60 10.76
N ASP A 379 -18.40 28.59 11.97
CA ASP A 379 -17.02 28.15 12.23
C ASP A 379 -16.80 26.71 11.74
N PHE A 380 -17.75 25.81 12.03
CA PHE A 380 -17.72 24.43 11.57
C PHE A 380 -17.73 24.33 10.04
N ASN A 381 -18.58 25.10 9.36
CA ASN A 381 -18.66 25.09 7.90
C ASN A 381 -17.38 25.62 7.24
N VAL A 382 -16.74 26.64 7.82
CA VAL A 382 -15.42 27.13 7.38
C VAL A 382 -14.39 26.01 7.50
N LYS A 383 -14.36 25.28 8.62
CA LYS A 383 -13.43 24.16 8.81
C LYS A 383 -13.71 22.95 7.93
N VAL A 384 -14.98 22.68 7.61
CA VAL A 384 -15.35 21.65 6.61
C VAL A 384 -14.84 22.03 5.22
N ALA A 385 -14.97 23.31 4.81
CA ALA A 385 -14.45 23.78 3.54
C ALA A 385 -12.92 23.70 3.47
N GLU A 386 -12.23 24.10 4.54
CA GLU A 386 -10.77 23.95 4.67
C GLU A 386 -10.35 22.48 4.55
N TYR A 387 -11.01 21.57 5.27
CA TYR A 387 -10.75 20.13 5.21
C TYR A 387 -10.92 19.55 3.80
N ASN A 388 -12.02 19.90 3.10
CA ASN A 388 -12.27 19.42 1.75
C ASN A 388 -11.23 19.95 0.74
N SER A 389 -10.76 21.19 0.92
CA SER A 389 -9.67 21.75 0.12
C SER A 389 -8.36 20.99 0.33
N LEU A 390 -8.03 20.65 1.58
CA LEU A 390 -6.84 19.84 1.90
C LEU A 390 -6.92 18.41 1.34
N LEU A 391 -8.10 17.78 1.33
CA LEU A 391 -8.30 16.48 0.67
C LEU A 391 -8.10 16.56 -0.84
N ALA A 392 -8.54 17.64 -1.48
CA ALA A 392 -8.26 17.85 -2.91
C ALA A 392 -6.76 18.01 -3.17
N LYS A 393 -6.03 18.73 -2.30
CA LYS A 393 -4.57 18.83 -2.36
C LYS A 393 -3.87 17.50 -2.13
N GLN A 394 -4.39 16.64 -1.26
CA GLN A 394 -3.88 15.28 -1.05
C GLN A 394 -3.95 14.44 -2.34
N ASN A 395 -5.06 14.51 -3.07
CA ASN A 395 -5.19 13.83 -4.36
C ASN A 395 -4.21 14.40 -5.41
N LEU A 396 -4.04 15.73 -5.45
CA LEU A 396 -3.11 16.39 -6.35
C LEU A 396 -1.65 16.03 -6.03
N LEU A 397 -1.29 15.91 -4.75
CA LEU A 397 0.03 15.46 -4.30
C LEU A 397 0.33 14.07 -4.86
N SER A 398 -0.62 13.12 -4.72
CA SER A 398 -0.45 11.78 -5.27
C SER A 398 -0.27 11.78 -6.79
N GLN A 399 -1.00 12.64 -7.51
CA GLN A 399 -0.85 12.79 -8.97
C GLN A 399 0.51 13.38 -9.36
N LYS A 400 0.97 14.45 -8.70
CA LYS A 400 2.28 15.07 -8.99
C LYS A 400 3.44 14.14 -8.65
N GLN A 401 3.33 13.41 -7.53
CA GLN A 401 4.29 12.37 -7.21
C GLN A 401 4.35 11.34 -8.34
N ALA A 402 3.22 10.84 -8.83
CA ALA A 402 3.16 9.90 -9.97
C ALA A 402 3.85 10.45 -11.22
N LEU A 403 3.54 11.68 -11.61
CA LEU A 403 4.15 12.34 -12.77
C LEU A 403 5.67 12.51 -12.62
N LYS A 404 6.16 12.87 -11.43
CA LYS A 404 7.60 12.97 -11.16
C LYS A 404 8.33 11.65 -11.44
N LEU A 405 7.74 10.51 -11.08
CA LEU A 405 8.33 9.19 -11.38
C LEU A 405 8.33 8.87 -12.87
N GLU A 406 7.26 9.21 -13.58
CA GLU A 406 7.20 9.03 -15.02
C GLU A 406 8.37 9.76 -15.69
N LYS A 407 8.63 11.01 -15.28
CA LYS A 407 9.76 11.80 -15.74
C LYS A 407 11.11 11.23 -15.32
N GLU A 408 11.26 10.73 -14.09
CA GLU A 408 12.48 10.02 -13.64
C GLU A 408 12.81 8.81 -14.52
N ASN A 409 11.80 7.99 -14.86
CA ASN A 409 12.00 6.84 -15.75
C ASN A 409 12.37 7.29 -17.17
N LEU A 410 11.74 8.34 -17.68
CA LEU A 410 12.04 8.88 -19.00
C LEU A 410 13.45 9.48 -19.06
N LEU A 411 13.85 10.21 -18.02
CA LEU A 411 15.19 10.75 -17.85
C LEU A 411 16.21 9.61 -17.89
N GLN A 412 15.99 8.56 -17.12
CA GLN A 412 16.89 7.39 -17.11
C GLN A 412 17.01 6.74 -18.50
N ALA A 413 15.88 6.54 -19.19
CA ALA A 413 15.90 5.96 -20.53
C ALA A 413 16.66 6.82 -21.55
N LYS A 414 16.54 8.15 -21.43
CA LYS A 414 17.25 9.12 -22.28
C LYS A 414 18.74 9.16 -21.97
N GLU A 415 19.12 9.10 -20.69
CA GLU A 415 20.51 8.97 -20.25
C GLU A 415 21.15 7.67 -20.75
N ASP A 416 20.42 6.56 -20.69
CA ASP A 416 20.87 5.26 -21.18
C ASP A 416 21.07 5.31 -22.71
N GLN A 417 20.13 5.93 -23.45
CA GLN A 417 20.26 6.16 -24.90
C GLN A 417 21.49 7.03 -25.22
N LEU A 418 21.71 8.11 -24.47
CA LEU A 418 22.87 8.98 -24.63
C LEU A 418 24.19 8.24 -24.30
N GLY A 419 24.19 7.39 -23.28
CA GLY A 419 25.32 6.52 -22.95
C GLY A 419 25.68 5.60 -24.11
N VAL A 420 24.68 4.94 -24.70
CA VAL A 420 24.85 4.06 -25.87
C VAL A 420 25.39 4.84 -27.07
N LEU A 421 24.78 5.97 -27.44
CA LEU A 421 25.20 6.78 -28.59
C LEU A 421 26.58 7.40 -28.42
N THR A 422 27.01 7.68 -27.19
CA THR A 422 28.34 8.25 -26.91
C THR A 422 29.41 7.19 -26.70
N GLY A 423 29.07 5.90 -26.81
CA GLY A 423 29.98 4.80 -26.48
C GLY A 423 30.49 4.86 -25.03
N GLY A 424 29.70 5.44 -24.13
CA GLY A 424 30.01 5.59 -22.71
C GLY A 424 31.00 6.70 -22.36
N ALA A 425 31.19 7.67 -23.26
CA ALA A 425 32.07 8.82 -23.03
C ALA A 425 31.43 9.88 -22.12
N GLN A 426 30.13 10.14 -22.29
CA GLN A 426 29.41 11.17 -21.54
C GLN A 426 28.61 10.58 -20.36
N ASN A 427 27.90 9.47 -20.61
CA ASN A 427 27.06 8.79 -19.62
C ASN A 427 27.43 7.33 -19.44
N GLU A 428 26.92 6.72 -18.37
CA GLU A 428 27.06 5.28 -18.13
C GLU A 428 26.31 4.49 -19.21
N ILE A 429 26.96 3.47 -19.78
CA ILE A 429 26.24 2.50 -20.62
C ILE A 429 25.73 1.39 -19.71
N ARG A 430 24.44 1.07 -19.81
CA ARG A 430 23.80 -0.07 -19.15
C ARG A 430 23.62 -1.20 -20.16
N LEU A 431 24.35 -2.31 -19.98
CA LEU A 431 24.31 -3.48 -20.86
C LEU A 431 23.72 -4.69 -20.13
N PRO A 432 22.58 -5.22 -20.56
CA PRO A 432 21.94 -6.27 -19.80
C PRO A 432 22.64 -7.63 -19.94
N MET A 433 23.09 -8.25 -18.84
CA MET A 433 23.45 -9.67 -18.81
C MET A 433 22.22 -10.56 -19.02
N GLY A 434 22.31 -11.46 -19.99
CA GLY A 434 21.23 -12.40 -20.30
C GLY A 434 21.03 -13.46 -19.22
N LEU A 435 19.77 -13.85 -18.98
CA LEU A 435 19.50 -15.08 -18.24
C LEU A 435 19.85 -16.29 -19.11
N LEU A 436 20.68 -17.18 -18.57
CA LEU A 436 21.17 -18.38 -19.24
C LEU A 436 20.36 -19.62 -18.87
N HIS A 437 19.99 -19.76 -17.59
CA HIS A 437 19.33 -20.97 -17.08
C HIS A 437 18.52 -20.70 -15.80
N ILE A 438 17.54 -21.56 -15.55
CA ILE A 438 16.84 -21.68 -14.26
C ILE A 438 16.85 -23.15 -13.88
N ASP A 439 17.36 -23.46 -12.70
CA ASP A 439 17.38 -24.85 -12.26
C ASP A 439 15.99 -25.35 -11.83
N ALA A 440 15.88 -26.66 -11.59
CA ALA A 440 14.63 -27.29 -11.16
C ALA A 440 14.09 -26.77 -9.81
N SER A 441 14.90 -26.06 -9.02
CA SER A 441 14.48 -25.43 -7.76
C SER A 441 14.00 -23.99 -7.93
N GLY A 442 14.17 -23.42 -9.14
CA GLY A 442 13.80 -22.05 -9.48
C GLY A 442 14.94 -21.04 -9.29
N LEU A 443 16.18 -21.49 -9.05
CA LEU A 443 17.35 -20.62 -8.91
C LEU A 443 17.86 -20.20 -10.29
N THR A 444 18.25 -18.94 -10.44
CA THR A 444 18.65 -18.39 -11.73
C THR A 444 20.16 -18.32 -11.93
N VAL A 445 20.53 -18.42 -13.19
CA VAL A 445 21.88 -18.22 -13.70
C VAL A 445 21.79 -17.16 -14.79
N ASN A 446 22.47 -16.03 -14.59
CA ASN A 446 22.68 -15.04 -15.64
C ASN A 446 24.15 -15.05 -16.06
N GLY A 447 24.45 -14.47 -17.21
CA GLY A 447 25.84 -14.30 -17.61
C GLY A 447 25.98 -13.84 -19.04
N SER A 448 27.21 -13.50 -19.42
CA SER A 448 27.52 -12.94 -20.73
C SER A 448 29.02 -13.05 -21.05
N LEU A 449 29.33 -12.96 -22.33
CA LEU A 449 30.69 -12.86 -22.85
C LEU A 449 30.98 -11.40 -23.23
N MET A 450 31.78 -10.71 -22.41
CA MET A 450 32.11 -9.29 -22.61
C MET A 450 33.24 -9.14 -23.63
N LYS A 451 32.90 -8.89 -24.89
CA LYS A 451 33.86 -8.79 -26.00
C LYS A 451 34.73 -7.54 -25.96
N PHE A 452 34.19 -6.46 -25.43
CA PHE A 452 34.96 -5.23 -25.19
C PHE A 452 36.00 -5.40 -24.06
N ALA A 453 35.91 -6.47 -23.25
CA ALA A 453 36.85 -6.77 -22.18
C ALA A 453 37.87 -7.81 -22.65
N THR A 454 38.86 -7.38 -23.42
CA THR A 454 39.84 -8.25 -24.10
C THR A 454 40.91 -8.86 -23.18
N ALA A 455 40.67 -8.94 -21.87
CA ALA A 455 41.64 -9.42 -20.90
C ALA A 455 41.99 -10.90 -21.13
N ILE A 456 43.29 -11.20 -21.11
CA ILE A 456 43.84 -12.58 -21.08
C ILE A 456 44.33 -12.99 -19.68
N LYS A 457 44.40 -12.04 -18.74
CA LYS A 457 44.78 -12.28 -17.33
C LYS A 457 43.55 -12.34 -16.44
N THR A 458 43.68 -12.96 -15.27
CA THR A 458 42.62 -13.11 -14.27
C THR A 458 41.99 -11.75 -13.90
N PRO A 459 40.68 -11.56 -14.12
CA PRO A 459 39.94 -10.41 -13.61
C PRO A 459 39.77 -10.47 -12.08
N THR A 460 39.44 -9.35 -11.45
CA THR A 460 39.24 -9.25 -10.00
C THR A 460 37.87 -8.67 -9.68
N LEU A 461 37.14 -9.31 -8.74
CA LEU A 461 35.84 -8.84 -8.25
C LEU A 461 35.98 -8.23 -6.85
N LEU A 462 35.46 -7.01 -6.66
CA LEU A 462 35.50 -6.27 -5.39
C LEU A 462 34.13 -5.69 -5.03
N ASP A 463 33.86 -5.53 -3.74
CA ASP A 463 32.66 -4.84 -3.26
C ASP A 463 32.85 -3.32 -3.44
N GLY A 464 31.86 -2.65 -4.03
CA GLY A 464 31.78 -1.20 -4.12
C GLY A 464 31.17 -0.57 -2.87
N SER A 465 31.53 0.68 -2.59
CA SER A 465 30.99 1.46 -1.45
C SER A 465 29.52 1.83 -1.61
N THR A 466 29.01 1.83 -2.85
CA THR A 466 27.63 2.14 -3.25
C THR A 466 26.72 0.91 -3.29
N GLY A 467 27.23 -0.26 -2.92
CA GLY A 467 26.49 -1.53 -2.99
C GLY A 467 26.58 -2.25 -4.33
N GLU A 468 27.30 -1.70 -5.30
CA GLU A 468 27.63 -2.35 -6.59
C GLU A 468 28.77 -3.36 -6.43
N LEU A 469 28.88 -4.34 -7.33
CA LEU A 469 30.10 -5.15 -7.45
C LEU A 469 30.94 -4.60 -8.59
N ILE A 470 32.24 -4.50 -8.34
CA ILE A 470 33.20 -3.92 -9.26
C ILE A 470 34.04 -5.04 -9.86
N LEU A 471 34.10 -5.09 -11.19
CA LEU A 471 34.99 -5.95 -11.95
C LEU A 471 36.15 -5.14 -12.50
N TYR A 472 37.33 -5.46 -12.02
CA TYR A 472 38.59 -4.98 -12.57
C TYR A 472 39.14 -5.99 -13.56
N TYR A 473 39.53 -5.51 -14.74
CA TYR A 473 40.20 -6.34 -15.74
C TYR A 473 41.28 -5.52 -16.47
N PRO A 474 42.45 -6.12 -16.75
CA PRO A 474 43.47 -5.45 -17.55
C PRO A 474 43.09 -5.50 -19.04
N ASP A 475 43.26 -4.39 -19.75
CA ASP A 475 43.19 -4.40 -21.22
C ASP A 475 44.46 -5.01 -21.84
N ASN A 476 44.49 -5.11 -23.18
CA ASN A 476 45.64 -5.62 -23.93
C ASN A 476 46.92 -4.76 -23.78
N SER A 477 46.79 -3.53 -23.29
CA SER A 477 47.89 -2.58 -23.04
C SER A 477 48.33 -2.58 -21.58
N GLY A 478 47.72 -3.40 -20.71
CA GLY A 478 47.98 -3.42 -19.27
C GLY A 478 47.34 -2.27 -18.49
N GLN A 479 46.45 -1.48 -19.10
CA GLN A 479 45.64 -0.49 -18.41
C GLN A 479 44.53 -1.18 -17.62
N PHE A 480 44.22 -0.65 -16.44
CA PHE A 480 43.13 -1.15 -15.61
C PHE A 480 41.80 -0.59 -16.09
N MET A 481 40.90 -1.48 -16.49
CA MET A 481 39.53 -1.18 -16.84
C MET A 481 38.59 -1.63 -15.73
N VAL A 482 37.44 -0.96 -15.64
CA VAL A 482 36.45 -1.19 -14.60
C VAL A 482 35.07 -1.36 -15.21
N ALA A 483 34.34 -2.38 -14.77
CA ALA A 483 32.92 -2.55 -15.04
C ALA A 483 32.18 -2.66 -13.71
N TYR A 484 31.00 -2.06 -13.61
CA TYR A 484 30.17 -2.06 -12.41
C TYR A 484 28.93 -2.90 -12.63
N PHE A 485 28.52 -3.64 -11.63
CA PHE A 485 27.30 -4.44 -11.67
C PHE A 485 26.35 -4.02 -10.54
N GLN A 486 25.08 -3.80 -10.87
CA GLN A 486 24.11 -3.24 -9.93
C GLN A 486 23.47 -4.29 -9.01
N ALA A 487 23.65 -4.17 -7.70
CA ALA A 487 23.00 -5.08 -6.75
C ALA A 487 21.51 -4.77 -6.52
N LEU A 488 21.10 -3.52 -6.73
CA LEU A 488 19.74 -3.09 -6.53
C LEU A 488 18.86 -3.61 -7.66
N VAL A 489 17.82 -4.37 -7.30
CA VAL A 489 16.92 -5.04 -8.24
C VAL A 489 15.48 -4.78 -7.83
N ALA A 490 14.58 -4.70 -8.82
CA ALA A 490 13.14 -4.68 -8.60
C ALA A 490 12.48 -5.81 -9.41
N ARG A 491 11.33 -6.31 -8.94
CA ARG A 491 10.59 -7.39 -9.62
C ARG A 491 9.58 -6.79 -10.60
N THR A 492 9.46 -7.37 -11.79
CA THR A 492 8.30 -7.12 -12.65
C THR A 492 7.03 -7.49 -11.89
N GLN A 493 6.04 -6.59 -11.88
CA GLN A 493 4.73 -6.83 -11.29
C GLN A 493 3.67 -6.73 -12.38
N LEU A 494 2.74 -7.65 -12.35
CA LEU A 494 1.63 -7.79 -13.29
C LEU A 494 0.34 -7.74 -12.49
N GLN A 495 -0.44 -6.67 -12.62
CA GLN A 495 -1.70 -6.51 -11.90
C GLN A 495 -2.88 -6.79 -12.84
N PHE A 496 -3.86 -7.52 -12.32
CA PHE A 496 -5.15 -7.70 -12.97
C PHE A 496 -6.12 -6.64 -12.44
N PRO A 497 -6.48 -5.60 -13.23
CA PRO A 497 -7.07 -4.34 -12.73
C PRO A 497 -8.39 -4.43 -11.96
N ASN A 498 -9.07 -5.58 -11.99
CA ASN A 498 -10.43 -5.76 -11.44
C ASN A 498 -10.56 -6.90 -10.40
N SER A 499 -9.45 -7.50 -9.97
CA SER A 499 -9.48 -8.75 -9.19
C SER A 499 -8.62 -8.76 -7.93
N GLY A 500 -7.92 -7.66 -7.65
CA GLY A 500 -6.97 -7.58 -6.53
C GLY A 500 -5.77 -8.52 -6.64
N LEU A 501 -5.67 -9.33 -7.71
CA LEU A 501 -4.57 -10.25 -7.96
C LEU A 501 -3.39 -9.51 -8.60
N THR A 502 -2.23 -9.61 -7.96
CA THR A 502 -0.95 -9.14 -8.49
C THR A 502 0.02 -10.31 -8.56
N LEU A 503 0.57 -10.54 -9.74
CA LEU A 503 1.66 -11.49 -9.95
C LEU A 503 2.99 -10.74 -9.92
N PHE A 504 3.96 -11.28 -9.20
CA PHE A 504 5.32 -10.80 -9.11
C PHE A 504 6.20 -11.79 -9.83
N ALA A 505 7.10 -11.34 -10.69
CA ALA A 505 8.15 -12.21 -11.20
C ALA A 505 8.87 -12.89 -10.02
N SER A 506 9.02 -14.21 -10.10
CA SER A 506 9.75 -15.00 -9.09
C SER A 506 11.20 -14.54 -8.96
N VAL A 507 11.73 -13.96 -10.03
CA VAL A 507 13.09 -13.45 -10.17
C VAL A 507 13.04 -11.93 -10.30
N ALA A 508 13.85 -11.23 -9.50
CA ALA A 508 14.03 -9.78 -9.59
C ALA A 508 14.98 -9.39 -10.74
N GLY A 509 14.82 -8.18 -11.27
CA GLY A 509 15.46 -7.67 -12.48
C GLY A 509 14.46 -7.51 -13.63
N LYS A 510 14.94 -7.01 -14.78
CA LYS A 510 14.15 -6.92 -16.01
C LYS A 510 13.77 -8.34 -16.46
N ASN A 511 12.47 -8.59 -16.47
CA ASN A 511 11.90 -9.89 -16.78
C ASN A 511 10.64 -9.63 -17.62
N PRO A 512 10.70 -9.77 -18.97
CA PRO A 512 9.58 -9.50 -19.85
C PRO A 512 8.59 -10.66 -19.77
N ILE A 513 7.89 -10.67 -18.65
CA ILE A 513 6.86 -11.62 -18.32
C ILE A 513 5.51 -10.99 -18.65
N THR A 514 4.68 -11.74 -19.37
CA THR A 514 3.27 -11.41 -19.60
C THR A 514 2.42 -12.49 -18.96
N ALA A 515 1.22 -12.11 -18.53
CA ALA A 515 0.26 -13.05 -17.96
C ALA A 515 -1.13 -12.78 -18.50
N THR A 516 -1.81 -13.82 -18.95
CA THR A 516 -3.15 -13.73 -19.50
C THR A 516 -4.04 -14.77 -18.84
N ILE A 517 -5.19 -14.33 -18.36
CA ILE A 517 -6.25 -15.21 -17.84
C ILE A 517 -7.32 -15.37 -18.91
N SER A 518 -7.61 -16.61 -19.27
CA SER A 518 -8.53 -16.95 -20.34
C SER A 518 -9.34 -18.22 -20.02
N GLY A 519 -10.47 -18.40 -20.71
CA GLY A 519 -11.26 -19.64 -20.68
C GLY A 519 -11.82 -20.04 -19.31
N GLY A 520 -12.47 -21.21 -19.25
CA GLY A 520 -13.03 -21.82 -18.04
C GLY A 520 -14.52 -21.52 -17.78
N ARG A 521 -15.14 -22.32 -16.89
CA ARG A 521 -16.54 -22.12 -16.40
C ARG A 521 -16.56 -20.98 -15.36
N ASN A 522 -17.73 -20.68 -14.79
CA ASN A 522 -17.90 -19.59 -13.81
C ASN A 522 -17.01 -19.72 -12.55
N ASP A 523 -16.50 -20.91 -12.25
CA ASP A 523 -15.69 -21.24 -11.07
C ASP A 523 -14.19 -21.44 -11.35
N ILE A 524 -13.79 -21.60 -12.62
CA ILE A 524 -12.41 -21.93 -13.01
C ILE A 524 -11.89 -21.10 -14.19
N CYS A 525 -10.58 -20.96 -14.30
CA CYS A 525 -9.89 -20.25 -15.37
C CYS A 525 -8.59 -20.97 -15.80
N ASN A 526 -8.04 -20.55 -16.94
CA ASN A 526 -6.69 -20.88 -17.35
C ASN A 526 -5.81 -19.64 -17.21
N LEU A 527 -4.58 -19.81 -16.73
CA LEU A 527 -3.58 -18.77 -16.63
C LEU A 527 -2.37 -19.16 -17.50
N VAL A 528 -2.04 -18.30 -18.46
CA VAL A 528 -0.85 -18.45 -19.30
C VAL A 528 0.14 -17.38 -18.90
N ILE A 529 1.35 -17.81 -18.58
CA ILE A 529 2.46 -16.93 -18.19
C ILE A 529 3.59 -17.16 -19.19
N THR A 530 3.97 -16.11 -19.90
CA THR A 530 4.99 -16.19 -20.93
C THR A 530 6.15 -15.29 -20.57
N ASN A 531 7.36 -15.81 -20.67
CA ASN A 531 8.57 -15.01 -20.71
C ASN A 531 9.12 -15.05 -22.16
N SER A 532 9.05 -13.92 -22.84
CA SER A 532 9.41 -13.81 -24.27
C SER A 532 10.89 -14.06 -24.51
N ASP A 533 11.77 -13.56 -23.62
CA ASP A 533 13.23 -13.71 -23.77
C ASP A 533 13.69 -15.16 -23.66
N ARG A 534 12.94 -15.97 -22.90
CA ARG A 534 13.26 -17.38 -22.64
C ARG A 534 12.54 -18.34 -23.57
N GLY A 535 11.54 -17.86 -24.34
CA GLY A 535 10.60 -18.73 -25.05
C GLY A 535 9.88 -19.71 -24.12
N ILE A 536 9.74 -19.37 -22.84
CA ILE A 536 9.13 -20.23 -21.83
C ILE A 536 7.67 -19.81 -21.64
N THR A 537 6.77 -20.77 -21.78
CA THR A 537 5.35 -20.59 -21.48
C THR A 537 4.94 -21.58 -20.40
N GLU A 538 4.46 -21.06 -19.28
CA GLU A 538 3.87 -21.82 -18.19
C GLU A 538 2.35 -21.68 -18.28
N THR A 539 1.66 -22.78 -18.50
CA THR A 539 0.21 -22.84 -18.66
C THR A 539 -0.41 -23.60 -17.51
N TRP A 540 -1.27 -22.92 -16.76
CA TRP A 540 -2.12 -23.50 -15.72
C TRP A 540 -3.53 -23.67 -16.25
N THR A 541 -4.12 -24.85 -16.09
CA THR A 541 -5.50 -25.12 -16.49
C THR A 541 -6.37 -25.47 -15.29
N ASN A 542 -7.66 -25.10 -15.36
CA ASN A 542 -8.68 -25.34 -14.34
C ASN A 542 -8.38 -24.72 -12.95
N LEU A 543 -7.64 -23.61 -12.88
CA LEU A 543 -7.39 -22.88 -11.64
C LEU A 543 -8.71 -22.30 -11.08
N PRO A 544 -8.91 -22.26 -9.74
CA PRO A 544 -10.04 -21.55 -9.14
C PRO A 544 -10.04 -20.06 -9.50
N ARG A 545 -11.22 -19.47 -9.70
CA ARG A 545 -11.34 -18.01 -9.91
C ARG A 545 -11.32 -17.18 -8.63
N ASP A 546 -11.40 -17.82 -7.45
CA ASP A 546 -11.19 -17.13 -6.18
C ASP A 546 -9.72 -16.66 -6.10
N PRO A 547 -9.45 -15.34 -5.98
CA PRO A 547 -8.09 -14.80 -6.02
C PRO A 547 -7.16 -15.41 -4.98
N GLN A 548 -7.63 -15.65 -3.75
CA GLN A 548 -6.82 -16.21 -2.67
C GLN A 548 -6.45 -17.67 -2.91
N GLN A 549 -7.40 -18.51 -3.33
CA GLN A 549 -7.13 -19.91 -3.68
C GLN A 549 -6.17 -20.02 -4.87
N LEU A 550 -6.40 -19.20 -5.90
CA LEU A 550 -5.50 -19.12 -7.06
C LEU A 550 -4.09 -18.76 -6.62
N ALA A 551 -3.94 -17.70 -5.82
CA ALA A 551 -2.64 -17.27 -5.33
C ALA A 551 -1.94 -18.33 -4.46
N ASN A 552 -2.68 -19.02 -3.60
CA ASN A 552 -2.14 -20.10 -2.78
C ASN A 552 -1.63 -21.28 -3.63
N ILE A 553 -2.31 -21.62 -4.73
CA ILE A 553 -1.86 -22.66 -5.67
C ILE A 553 -0.59 -22.21 -6.40
N LEU A 554 -0.55 -20.98 -6.92
CA LEU A 554 0.63 -20.45 -7.60
C LEU A 554 1.85 -20.35 -6.66
N ASN A 555 1.63 -20.00 -5.40
CA ASN A 555 2.70 -19.93 -4.39
C ASN A 555 3.08 -21.30 -3.82
N GLY A 556 2.30 -22.34 -4.09
CA GLY A 556 2.47 -23.69 -3.54
C GLY A 556 2.23 -23.83 -2.05
N THR A 557 1.42 -22.94 -1.48
CA THR A 557 0.97 -22.98 -0.08
C THR A 557 -0.43 -23.59 0.04
N GLY A 558 -1.19 -23.70 -1.05
CA GLY A 558 -2.51 -24.32 -1.09
C GLY A 558 -2.48 -25.77 -1.57
N GLU A 559 -3.49 -26.55 -1.16
CA GLU A 559 -3.76 -27.85 -1.79
C GLU A 559 -4.16 -27.63 -3.25
N ARG A 560 -3.46 -28.33 -4.15
CA ARG A 560 -3.78 -28.31 -5.57
C ARG A 560 -4.78 -29.41 -5.90
N PRO A 561 -5.99 -29.09 -6.39
CA PRO A 561 -6.94 -30.09 -6.87
C PRO A 561 -6.36 -30.91 -8.03
N GLU A 562 -6.66 -32.21 -8.13
CA GLU A 562 -6.18 -33.09 -9.22
C GLU A 562 -6.52 -32.57 -10.63
N ARG A 563 -7.67 -31.90 -10.76
CA ARG A 563 -8.13 -31.27 -12.00
C ARG A 563 -7.28 -30.09 -12.47
N VAL A 564 -6.47 -29.49 -11.59
CA VAL A 564 -5.56 -28.40 -11.94
C VAL A 564 -4.30 -29.01 -12.56
N THR A 565 -3.98 -28.63 -13.79
CA THR A 565 -2.72 -29.00 -14.45
C THR A 565 -1.83 -27.79 -14.66
N ALA A 566 -0.52 -27.99 -14.66
CA ALA A 566 0.46 -26.94 -14.90
C ALA A 566 1.55 -27.53 -15.80
N THR A 567 1.72 -26.96 -17.00
CA THR A 567 2.68 -27.42 -18.00
C THR A 567 3.61 -26.28 -18.40
N ILE A 568 4.90 -26.59 -18.55
CA ILE A 568 5.90 -25.65 -19.08
C ILE A 568 6.32 -26.11 -20.50
N VAL A 569 6.55 -25.16 -21.41
CA VAL A 569 7.07 -25.36 -22.78
C VAL A 569 8.33 -24.48 -22.92
N PRO A 570 9.42 -24.89 -23.62
CA PRO A 570 9.57 -26.01 -24.57
C PRO A 570 9.81 -27.39 -23.95
N ALA A 571 10.28 -27.45 -22.71
CA ALA A 571 10.50 -28.71 -22.03
C ALA A 571 9.21 -29.10 -21.29
N THR A 572 8.43 -30.00 -21.86
CA THR A 572 7.09 -30.42 -21.38
C THR A 572 7.14 -31.00 -19.97
N TYR A 573 7.23 -30.15 -18.95
CA TYR A 573 7.29 -30.55 -17.54
C TYR A 573 5.96 -30.28 -16.86
N SER A 574 5.46 -31.26 -16.10
CA SER A 574 4.39 -31.05 -15.14
C SER A 574 4.95 -30.43 -13.87
N VAL A 575 4.57 -29.19 -13.57
CA VAL A 575 4.99 -28.52 -12.33
C VAL A 575 4.12 -29.03 -11.20
N LYS A 576 4.66 -29.63 -10.13
CA LYS A 576 3.82 -30.28 -9.08
C LYS A 576 3.33 -29.34 -7.97
N LYS A 577 4.04 -28.27 -7.61
CA LYS A 577 3.75 -27.52 -6.38
C LYS A 577 3.52 -26.01 -6.50
N ARG A 578 4.25 -25.27 -7.34
CA ARG A 578 4.17 -23.80 -7.42
C ARG A 578 4.54 -23.31 -8.80
N SER A 579 4.24 -22.07 -9.13
CA SER A 579 4.75 -21.46 -10.36
C SER A 579 6.27 -21.30 -10.33
N MET A 580 6.91 -21.50 -11.47
CA MET A 580 8.34 -21.27 -11.64
C MET A 580 8.62 -19.83 -12.10
N GLN A 581 7.63 -19.17 -12.71
CA GLN A 581 7.78 -17.84 -13.26
C GLN A 581 7.29 -16.72 -12.32
N VAL A 582 6.26 -16.96 -11.50
CA VAL A 582 5.66 -15.91 -10.64
C VAL A 582 5.40 -16.33 -9.20
N LEU A 583 5.28 -15.34 -8.33
CA LEU A 583 4.60 -15.38 -7.04
C LEU A 583 3.31 -14.56 -7.14
N ALA A 584 2.29 -14.90 -6.38
CA ALA A 584 1.00 -14.21 -6.40
C ALA A 584 0.69 -13.54 -5.06
N SER A 585 0.14 -12.34 -5.09
CA SER A 585 -0.43 -11.64 -3.93
C SER A 585 -1.84 -11.17 -4.24
N VAL A 586 -2.64 -10.99 -3.18
CA VAL A 586 -4.03 -10.56 -3.26
C VAL A 586 -4.21 -9.34 -2.37
N SER A 587 -4.65 -8.21 -2.93
CA SER A 587 -4.95 -6.97 -2.19
C SER A 587 -6.43 -6.87 -1.79
N ASN A 588 -7.32 -7.51 -2.54
CA ASN A 588 -8.74 -7.67 -2.23
C ASN A 588 -9.24 -9.04 -2.72
N ASN A 589 -10.17 -9.65 -1.98
CA ASN A 589 -10.76 -10.95 -2.34
C ASN A 589 -12.29 -10.88 -2.47
N SER A 590 -12.82 -9.70 -2.78
CA SER A 590 -14.27 -9.45 -2.86
C SER A 590 -14.89 -9.86 -4.20
N SER A 591 -14.08 -10.12 -5.22
CA SER A 591 -14.52 -10.50 -6.56
C SER A 591 -13.65 -11.61 -7.14
N ASN A 592 -14.25 -12.45 -7.98
CA ASN A 592 -13.53 -13.46 -8.74
C ASN A 592 -12.60 -12.82 -9.78
N VAL A 593 -11.48 -13.49 -10.07
CA VAL A 593 -10.55 -13.08 -11.12
C VAL A 593 -11.22 -13.17 -12.49
N THR A 594 -11.19 -12.07 -13.24
CA THR A 594 -11.80 -11.95 -14.58
C THR A 594 -10.81 -12.31 -15.68
N ASN A 595 -11.32 -12.64 -16.87
CA ASN A 595 -10.46 -12.83 -18.04
C ASN A 595 -9.83 -11.49 -18.46
N GLY A 596 -8.64 -11.56 -19.02
CA GLY A 596 -7.90 -10.38 -19.47
C GLY A 596 -6.39 -10.59 -19.40
N GLU A 597 -5.67 -9.62 -19.94
CA GLU A 597 -4.23 -9.51 -19.83
C GLU A 597 -3.87 -8.68 -18.59
N ALA A 598 -2.83 -9.11 -17.88
CA ALA A 598 -2.31 -8.34 -16.75
C ALA A 598 -1.56 -7.10 -17.27
N ALA A 599 -1.80 -5.96 -16.65
CA ALA A 599 -1.03 -4.77 -16.90
C ALA A 599 0.29 -4.85 -16.14
N ILE A 600 1.42 -4.56 -16.82
CA ILE A 600 2.68 -4.33 -16.11
C ILE A 600 2.48 -3.09 -15.25
N ILE A 601 2.57 -3.28 -13.95
CA ILE A 601 2.60 -2.17 -13.00
C ILE A 601 4.03 -2.01 -12.52
N THR A 602 4.60 -0.85 -12.79
CA THR A 602 5.80 -0.40 -12.09
C THR A 602 5.34 -0.04 -10.69
N GLY A 603 5.71 -0.87 -9.70
CA GLY A 603 5.09 -0.88 -8.37
C GLY A 603 5.01 0.51 -7.74
N ARG A 604 3.82 1.12 -7.75
CA ARG A 604 3.59 2.41 -7.11
C ARG A 604 2.14 2.69 -6.72
N GLU A 605 1.43 1.70 -6.18
CA GLU A 605 0.27 2.01 -5.34
C GLU A 605 0.68 2.53 -3.93
N ALA A 606 1.98 2.59 -3.60
CA ALA A 606 2.47 3.34 -2.44
C ALA A 606 3.92 3.81 -2.65
N PHE A 607 4.09 5.11 -2.88
CA PHE A 607 5.28 5.93 -2.60
C PHE A 607 6.67 5.32 -2.91
N GLY A 608 7.28 5.84 -3.98
CA GLY A 608 8.73 5.79 -4.21
C GLY A 608 9.28 4.50 -4.81
N VAL A 609 9.96 4.68 -5.96
CA VAL A 609 11.05 3.87 -6.51
C VAL A 609 10.75 2.78 -7.57
N LEU A 610 11.25 3.12 -8.77
CA LEU A 610 11.80 2.34 -9.89
C LEU A 610 10.92 1.31 -10.63
N THR A 611 10.84 1.51 -11.95
CA THR A 611 10.71 0.43 -12.94
C THR A 611 11.65 -0.74 -12.59
N PRO A 612 11.37 -2.00 -13.01
CA PRO A 612 12.29 -3.11 -12.78
C PRO A 612 13.72 -2.73 -13.20
N GLN A 613 14.58 -2.34 -12.24
CA GLN A 613 15.99 -2.10 -12.52
C GLN A 613 16.58 -3.47 -12.80
N GLU A 614 16.86 -3.68 -14.08
CA GLU A 614 18.17 -4.06 -14.59
C GLU A 614 19.23 -4.23 -13.47
N GLY A 615 19.14 -5.35 -12.75
CA GLY A 615 20.00 -5.69 -11.60
C GLY A 615 21.41 -6.08 -12.02
N PHE A 616 22.01 -7.11 -11.40
CA PHE A 616 23.20 -7.77 -11.98
C PHE A 616 22.93 -8.38 -13.35
N THR A 617 21.69 -8.32 -13.84
CA THR A 617 21.38 -8.41 -15.25
C THR A 617 21.81 -7.18 -16.04
N THR A 618 22.59 -6.24 -15.51
CA THR A 618 23.01 -5.01 -16.18
C THR A 618 24.39 -4.56 -15.71
N LEU A 619 25.28 -4.49 -16.68
CA LEU A 619 26.63 -4.00 -16.57
C LEU A 619 26.66 -2.50 -16.87
N LYS A 620 27.12 -1.72 -15.91
CA LYS A 620 27.46 -0.31 -16.07
C LYS A 620 28.90 -0.15 -16.51
N LEU A 621 29.09 0.41 -17.70
CA LEU A 621 30.40 0.75 -18.24
C LEU A 621 30.57 2.26 -18.23
N ARG A 622 31.69 2.70 -17.65
CA ARG A 622 32.18 4.07 -17.78
C ARG A 622 33.62 4.02 -18.26
N VAL A 623 33.96 4.81 -19.27
CA VAL A 623 35.38 4.94 -19.66
C VAL A 623 36.08 5.70 -18.56
N MET A 624 36.74 4.98 -17.65
CA MET A 624 37.69 5.60 -16.73
C MET A 624 38.95 5.90 -17.55
N CYS A 625 39.03 7.12 -18.09
CA CYS A 625 40.29 7.60 -18.64
C CYS A 625 41.27 7.67 -17.48
N CYS A 626 42.16 6.69 -17.38
CA CYS A 626 43.24 6.68 -16.40
C CYS A 626 44.31 7.70 -16.82
N LEU A 627 43.93 8.97 -16.95
CA LEU A 627 44.85 10.10 -16.89
C LEU A 627 45.10 10.42 -15.42
N CYS A 628 45.67 9.46 -14.69
CA CYS A 628 46.54 9.80 -13.58
C CYS A 628 47.88 10.28 -14.16
N ARG A 629 47.84 11.41 -14.88
CA ARG A 629 48.99 12.29 -15.10
C ARG A 629 48.62 13.65 -14.53
N GLN A 630 49.09 13.88 -13.30
CA GLN A 630 49.43 15.19 -12.73
C GLN A 630 48.56 16.36 -13.21
N LYS A 631 47.54 16.74 -12.42
CA LYS A 631 47.22 18.15 -12.18
C LYS A 631 46.25 18.30 -11.01
N CYS A 632 46.57 19.26 -10.14
CA CYS A 632 45.72 19.87 -9.13
C CYS A 632 45.62 19.18 -7.74
N CYS A 633 46.76 19.09 -7.04
CA CYS A 633 46.77 19.60 -5.66
C CYS A 633 47.03 21.12 -5.75
N PRO A 634 46.11 22.02 -5.36
CA PRO A 634 46.53 23.34 -4.94
C PRO A 634 47.26 23.14 -3.62
N LYS A 635 48.55 23.48 -3.60
CA LYS A 635 49.25 23.77 -2.34
C LYS A 635 48.38 24.77 -1.57
N LEU A 636 47.87 24.37 -0.42
CA LEU A 636 47.46 25.29 0.63
C LEU A 636 48.67 25.47 1.57
N PRO A 637 48.84 26.68 2.14
CA PRO A 637 50.09 27.14 2.76
C PRO A 637 50.54 26.31 3.96
#